data_AF-A0A0H3L4B7-F1
#
_entry.id   AF-A0A0H3L4B7-F1
#
_cell.length_a   1.000
_cell.length_b   1.000
_cell.length_c   1.000
_cell.angle_alpha   90.00
_cell.angle_beta   90.00
_cell.angle_gamma   90.00
#
_symmetry.space_group_name_H-M   'P 1'
#
loop_
_entity.id
_entity.type
_entity.pdbx_description
1 polymer ?
#
loop_
_entity_poly.entity_id
_entity_poly.type
_entity_poly.pdbx_seq_one_letter_code
_entity_poly.pdbx_strand_id
1 'polypeptide(L)'
;MDKFTYPYLLLSPDYRESSLGIQVMHRLCHMINEQGGKAWMVNCEVNPEWNTPRLDEKQWNDIQNSGQPWIAVYPEVTSGNPLSAPVSVRYMLNREGIIMKNRLEAGPDDLFFWYRSEFAEKAVNPEILCLEAYDLDVFRDDNPHKDLNVLYLNRIPKSAVDFSQLPADIQILSMENPLTLSELAKLLKRTNVLYSYESSGTCALAILCGSPVVALRAAGYEHLAINTITIRDNDGAGITLENSAEGIARARQTLGKMRENILARRETGQRQFERFVALTQQQAAQKDAEKQQLSLTHWLQHRSVPQTLWPATPENIPRLLIVIQQHEGGDIQQTLNTLLPQFEHAIGSQIVIVSSDSANTKPNSPLNYCPPERLLSVVNSLAEQNAFDWVQFIPAGCDYSAQGIRLAIDALQDIHHLALVYADEAIKEVNGVLSPHFKPAFNLDLFLSAPHLYLQRGFFHREALMAIGGLDTDYQRCFELDAILKLLIRFDIGAIGHLSDVIALIPKEVCTATASQEQQQLLQRYLLQRGFDQGSATAQPGKPWQMQYGRNITLSLSVILVAGDNLPALQRCFTTLYQQMPTQAFEMRVVVQPHTSDEIRAWLDWLVKNNTAVIHIVESHERSDMMAINRASQHATSEYLLLLNANTAFVSSTWFTGLVNHALRPEVGCVAPQLINFDNQIVCAGYLLGINGLAFPMGYGENWGRAGNLSRLLSDCDYSALSKDCLLIRNSLWQQTGGFDTQFTQPLLASLDLGLRIRETGHLSICTPYSVVAKDHVITGYPSECLPQPSSELTLFYQRWLAVIAQDPVYSLGYSLSQRLFQPDTTLSASWNPLHHHGVPNVVLIVGGQQDATVQRLILTLEMLASACALHLLLLERVPTAPELYRLKPDVLLIAGEVNNDLCQCVKQFKQHSACQISYALSDDINRFNLKILFENELISTWLTSSSAYVNWLKKRHKMAVILPNILSEQCHDRENQQHSAKPRVLCITHYLEEKDCQLLDAAIVSYSDQLDWIILGDSPKAWLPYIAETHRYFDERRLVKQLASLSIDFAVVPRSSIDENRFKDNFCLMQLAACSIPAVSSDVPSLACSLPGWKVKNNADAWKKAIHLRCEAPDETIQTASQLQASLSALIDSEDAKACWFKALGLSKK
;
A
#
# COMPACT_ATOMS: atom_id res chain seq x y z
N MET A 1 27.69 -4.88 -6.83
CA MET A 1 26.32 -4.64 -7.33
C MET A 1 26.44 -4.32 -8.81
N ASP A 2 25.56 -4.88 -9.64
CA ASP A 2 25.49 -4.49 -11.05
C ASP A 2 25.21 -2.99 -11.16
N LYS A 3 25.86 -2.32 -12.11
CA LYS A 3 25.77 -0.86 -12.28
C LYS A 3 24.35 -0.38 -12.63
N PHE A 4 23.54 -1.23 -13.26
CA PHE A 4 22.18 -0.95 -13.70
C PHE A 4 21.25 -2.12 -13.35
N THR A 5 20.74 -2.14 -12.11
CA THR A 5 19.76 -3.14 -11.67
C THR A 5 18.33 -2.71 -12.03
N TYR A 6 18.01 -1.43 -11.85
CA TYR A 6 16.65 -0.90 -11.99
C TYR A 6 16.49 -0.03 -13.25
N PRO A 7 15.36 -0.12 -13.97
CA PRO A 7 15.13 0.61 -15.23
C PRO A 7 14.83 2.10 -15.05
N TYR A 8 15.05 2.88 -16.10
CA TYR A 8 14.74 4.32 -16.17
C TYR A 8 13.61 4.63 -17.16
N LEU A 9 12.72 5.54 -16.78
CA LEU A 9 11.68 6.12 -17.62
C LEU A 9 11.87 7.63 -17.69
N LEU A 10 12.13 8.16 -18.87
CA LEU A 10 12.42 9.58 -19.07
C LEU A 10 11.23 10.26 -19.75
N LEU A 11 10.63 11.23 -19.06
CA LEU A 11 9.52 12.01 -19.60
C LEU A 11 10.07 13.27 -20.27
N SER A 12 9.78 13.45 -21.56
CA SER A 12 10.23 14.60 -22.35
C SER A 12 9.14 14.98 -23.35
N PRO A 13 9.07 16.24 -23.82
CA PRO A 13 8.36 16.57 -25.06
C PRO A 13 9.00 15.88 -26.27
N ASP A 14 8.29 15.90 -27.41
CA ASP A 14 8.78 15.39 -28.70
C ASP A 14 10.18 15.88 -29.05
N TYR A 15 11.01 14.98 -29.58
CA TYR A 15 12.38 15.28 -29.95
C TYR A 15 12.43 16.41 -30.99
N ARG A 16 13.26 17.42 -30.71
CA ARG A 16 13.54 18.52 -31.63
C ARG A 16 14.96 19.02 -31.45
N GLU A 17 15.66 19.17 -32.56
CA GLU A 17 17.04 19.68 -32.64
C GLU A 17 17.19 21.14 -32.18
N SER A 18 16.08 21.88 -32.13
CA SER A 18 16.04 23.28 -31.69
C SER A 18 16.08 23.47 -30.17
N SER A 19 15.90 22.40 -29.37
CA SER A 19 15.85 22.48 -27.92
C SER A 19 16.97 21.69 -27.27
N LEU A 20 17.89 22.40 -26.61
CA LEU A 20 19.01 21.77 -25.90
C LEU A 20 18.53 20.91 -24.72
N GLY A 21 17.50 21.36 -23.98
CA GLY A 21 16.96 20.59 -22.86
C GLY A 21 16.39 19.23 -23.30
N ILE A 22 15.65 19.21 -24.41
CA ILE A 22 15.13 17.97 -24.99
C ILE A 22 16.28 17.07 -25.45
N GLN A 23 17.27 17.62 -26.15
CA GLN A 23 18.47 16.85 -26.54
C GLN A 23 19.19 16.24 -25.33
N VAL A 24 19.33 16.97 -24.24
CA VAL A 24 19.96 16.48 -23.00
C VAL A 24 19.19 15.31 -22.39
N MET A 25 17.85 15.35 -22.37
CA MET A 25 17.03 14.22 -21.90
C MET A 25 17.22 12.98 -22.76
N HIS A 26 17.20 13.12 -24.09
CA HIS A 26 17.47 12.01 -25.00
C HIS A 26 18.91 11.51 -24.87
N ARG A 27 19.89 12.40 -24.65
CA ARG A 27 21.29 12.03 -24.45
C ARG A 27 21.46 11.20 -23.18
N LEU A 28 20.77 11.55 -22.10
CA LEU A 28 20.76 10.78 -20.86
C LEU A 28 20.21 9.36 -21.09
N CYS A 29 19.07 9.23 -21.77
CA CYS A 29 18.48 7.93 -22.12
C CYS A 29 19.46 7.07 -22.94
N HIS A 30 20.06 7.67 -23.97
CA HIS A 30 21.05 7.02 -24.82
C HIS A 30 22.28 6.55 -24.03
N MET A 31 22.86 7.39 -23.17
CA MET A 31 24.03 7.04 -22.37
C MET A 31 23.76 5.90 -21.37
N ILE A 32 22.55 5.84 -20.78
CA ILE A 32 22.15 4.74 -19.92
C ILE A 32 22.13 3.43 -20.71
N ASN A 33 21.49 3.43 -21.88
CA ASN A 33 21.37 2.24 -22.72
C ASN A 33 22.73 1.78 -23.30
N GLU A 34 23.60 2.71 -23.71
CA GLU A 34 24.95 2.38 -24.20
C GLU A 34 25.82 1.71 -23.14
N GLN A 35 25.63 2.05 -21.86
CA GLN A 35 26.38 1.46 -20.76
C GLN A 35 25.70 0.20 -20.19
N GLY A 36 24.73 -0.38 -20.91
CA GLY A 36 24.07 -1.64 -20.56
C GLY A 36 22.87 -1.51 -19.62
N GLY A 37 22.42 -0.29 -19.34
CA GLY A 37 21.17 -0.04 -18.62
C GLY A 37 19.93 -0.23 -19.50
N LYS A 38 18.75 -0.12 -18.88
CA LYS A 38 17.45 -0.14 -19.57
C LYS A 38 16.73 1.19 -19.34
N ALA A 39 16.62 2.00 -20.38
CA ALA A 39 15.99 3.31 -20.35
C ALA A 39 15.07 3.52 -21.55
N TRP A 40 13.91 4.12 -21.31
CA TRP A 40 12.93 4.44 -22.35
C TRP A 40 12.43 5.88 -22.26
N MET A 41 12.08 6.44 -23.42
CA MET A 41 11.39 7.72 -23.54
C MET A 41 9.88 7.52 -23.43
N VAL A 42 9.20 8.37 -22.65
CA VAL A 42 7.76 8.27 -22.37
C VAL A 42 6.98 9.38 -23.07
N ASN A 43 5.94 8.99 -23.81
CA ASN A 43 4.96 9.89 -24.46
C ASN A 43 5.55 10.95 -25.41
N CYS A 44 6.61 10.60 -26.15
CA CYS A 44 7.22 11.51 -27.12
C CYS A 44 7.74 10.80 -28.38
N GLU A 45 7.92 11.58 -29.45
CA GLU A 45 8.76 11.18 -30.59
C GLU A 45 10.24 11.16 -30.18
N VAL A 46 10.99 10.18 -30.70
CA VAL A 46 12.37 9.91 -30.27
C VAL A 46 13.40 10.27 -31.32
N ASN A 47 14.65 10.49 -30.89
CA ASN A 47 15.76 10.68 -31.82
C ASN A 47 16.03 9.33 -32.53
N PRO A 48 15.94 9.27 -33.88
CA PRO A 48 16.13 8.03 -34.63
C PRO A 48 17.59 7.54 -34.69
N GLU A 49 18.57 8.41 -34.44
CA GLU A 49 20.00 8.10 -34.51
C GLU A 49 20.58 7.61 -33.18
N TRP A 50 19.89 7.89 -32.06
CA TRP A 50 20.34 7.52 -30.73
C TRP A 50 19.55 6.33 -30.19
N ASN A 51 20.18 5.56 -29.31
CA ASN A 51 19.55 4.46 -28.57
C ASN A 51 18.56 4.98 -27.51
N THR A 52 17.46 5.58 -27.98
CA THR A 52 16.41 6.21 -27.17
C THR A 52 15.05 5.57 -27.48
N PRO A 53 14.86 4.28 -27.16
CA PRO A 53 13.63 3.58 -27.51
C PRO A 53 12.43 4.23 -26.84
N ARG A 54 11.31 4.30 -27.56
CA ARG A 54 10.02 4.67 -26.99
C ARG A 54 9.48 3.51 -26.15
N LEU A 55 8.92 3.82 -24.99
CA LEU A 55 8.23 2.84 -24.15
C LEU A 55 6.97 2.33 -24.85
N ASP A 56 6.86 1.02 -25.06
CA ASP A 56 5.66 0.36 -25.58
C ASP A 56 4.80 -0.28 -24.47
N GLU A 57 3.57 -0.68 -24.81
CA GLU A 57 2.60 -1.24 -23.84
C GLU A 57 3.09 -2.56 -23.23
N LYS A 58 3.80 -3.38 -24.00
CA LYS A 58 4.34 -4.66 -23.51
C LYS A 58 5.43 -4.42 -22.48
N GLN A 59 6.37 -3.53 -22.78
CA GLN A 59 7.47 -3.13 -21.89
C GLN A 59 6.93 -2.49 -20.61
N TRP A 60 5.91 -1.63 -20.74
CA TRP A 60 5.23 -1.05 -19.58
C TRP A 60 4.63 -2.15 -18.68
N ASN A 61 3.89 -3.08 -19.27
CA ASN A 61 3.33 -4.21 -18.52
C ASN A 61 4.43 -5.09 -17.90
N ASP A 62 5.53 -5.34 -18.61
CA ASP A 62 6.67 -6.11 -18.09
C ASP A 62 7.33 -5.42 -16.88
N ILE A 63 7.51 -4.10 -16.93
CA ILE A 63 8.03 -3.31 -15.80
C ILE A 63 7.08 -3.41 -14.61
N GLN A 64 5.78 -3.22 -14.82
CA GLN A 64 4.77 -3.32 -13.77
C GLN A 64 4.70 -4.73 -13.15
N ASN A 65 4.76 -5.77 -13.99
CA ASN A 65 4.67 -7.17 -13.56
C ASN A 65 5.97 -7.69 -12.93
N SER A 66 7.12 -7.08 -13.22
CA SER A 66 8.41 -7.47 -12.63
C SER A 66 8.43 -7.32 -11.11
N GLY A 67 7.61 -6.39 -10.59
CA GLY A 67 7.60 -6.03 -9.18
C GLY A 67 8.86 -5.30 -8.70
N GLN A 68 9.83 -4.99 -9.57
CA GLN A 68 11.00 -4.18 -9.21
C GLN A 68 10.67 -2.69 -9.31
N PRO A 69 11.29 -1.82 -8.49
CA PRO A 69 11.14 -0.38 -8.65
C PRO A 69 11.76 0.10 -9.96
N TRP A 70 11.23 1.21 -10.47
CA TRP A 70 11.77 1.94 -11.61
C TRP A 70 12.01 3.40 -11.25
N ILE A 71 12.90 4.04 -12.02
CA ILE A 71 13.33 5.42 -11.79
C ILE A 71 12.71 6.30 -12.87
N ALA A 72 11.94 7.31 -12.49
CA ALA A 72 11.45 8.31 -13.43
C ALA A 72 12.32 9.58 -13.40
N VAL A 73 12.65 10.11 -14.58
CA VAL A 73 13.38 11.39 -14.72
C VAL A 73 12.45 12.43 -15.35
N TYR A 74 12.26 13.54 -14.64
CA TYR A 74 11.40 14.65 -15.00
C TYR A 74 12.19 15.94 -15.19
N PRO A 75 11.95 16.69 -16.29
CA PRO A 75 12.46 18.05 -16.43
C PRO A 75 11.68 19.03 -15.53
N GLU A 76 12.21 20.25 -15.34
CA GLU A 76 11.66 21.27 -14.43
C GLU A 76 10.25 21.77 -14.79
N VAL A 77 9.78 21.48 -16.00
CA VAL A 77 8.45 21.87 -16.49
C VAL A 77 7.33 20.92 -16.05
N THR A 78 7.68 19.78 -15.45
CA THR A 78 6.75 18.71 -15.05
C THR A 78 6.41 18.82 -13.56
N SER A 79 5.13 19.05 -13.25
CA SER A 79 4.62 19.07 -11.86
C SER A 79 4.36 17.65 -11.35
N GLY A 80 4.67 17.39 -10.08
CA GLY A 80 4.31 16.15 -9.39
C GLY A 80 4.99 14.90 -9.95
N ASN A 81 4.44 13.72 -9.67
CA ASN A 81 4.94 12.41 -10.11
C ASN A 81 3.93 11.72 -11.05
N PRO A 82 3.83 12.18 -12.32
CA PRO A 82 2.78 11.71 -13.24
C PRO A 82 2.92 10.24 -13.63
N LEU A 83 4.10 9.61 -13.48
CA LEU A 83 4.29 8.18 -13.75
C LEU A 83 4.11 7.31 -12.51
N SER A 84 3.76 7.91 -11.35
CA SER A 84 3.66 7.21 -10.06
C SER A 84 4.90 6.35 -9.77
N ALA A 85 6.07 6.86 -10.14
CA ALA A 85 7.31 6.12 -10.04
C ALA A 85 7.79 6.01 -8.58
N PRO A 86 8.28 4.85 -8.13
CA PRO A 86 8.84 4.68 -6.78
C PRO A 86 10.04 5.60 -6.50
N VAL A 87 10.82 5.94 -7.53
CA VAL A 87 11.92 6.91 -7.44
C VAL A 87 11.73 7.98 -8.49
N SER A 88 11.73 9.25 -8.06
CA SER A 88 11.58 10.41 -8.93
C SER A 88 12.85 11.26 -8.92
N VAL A 89 13.30 11.65 -10.10
CA VAL A 89 14.47 12.50 -10.32
C VAL A 89 14.06 13.77 -11.03
N ARG A 90 14.39 14.91 -10.44
CA ARG A 90 14.20 16.26 -10.99
C ARG A 90 15.48 16.71 -11.67
N TYR A 91 15.50 16.66 -12.99
CA TYR A 91 16.62 17.16 -13.77
C TYR A 91 16.34 18.61 -14.17
N MET A 92 16.95 19.54 -13.44
CA MET A 92 16.76 20.98 -13.58
C MET A 92 17.57 21.49 -14.78
N LEU A 93 16.92 21.60 -15.94
CA LEU A 93 17.51 22.09 -17.19
C LEU A 93 17.41 23.62 -17.33
N ASN A 94 16.64 24.25 -16.45
CA ASN A 94 16.50 25.70 -16.30
C ASN A 94 16.07 26.05 -14.85
N ARG A 95 15.93 27.35 -14.55
CA ARG A 95 15.37 27.82 -13.26
C ARG A 95 13.87 27.55 -13.19
N GLU A 96 13.41 27.19 -12.01
CA GLU A 96 12.00 26.92 -11.72
C GLU A 96 11.11 28.14 -12.05
N GLY A 97 9.92 27.89 -12.59
CA GLY A 97 8.90 28.91 -12.82
C GLY A 97 9.15 29.88 -13.98
N ILE A 98 10.29 29.79 -14.70
CA ILE A 98 10.56 30.62 -15.89
C ILE A 98 9.70 30.17 -17.07
N ILE A 99 9.54 28.87 -17.26
CA ILE A 99 8.78 28.28 -18.36
C ILE A 99 7.40 27.87 -17.83
N MET A 100 6.33 28.38 -18.44
CA MET A 100 4.92 28.09 -18.11
C MET A 100 4.40 28.49 -16.71
N LYS A 101 5.24 29.04 -15.82
CA LYS A 101 4.88 29.40 -14.43
C LYS A 101 4.37 28.23 -13.55
N ASN A 102 4.67 26.99 -13.92
CA ASN A 102 4.32 25.82 -13.11
C ASN A 102 5.18 25.78 -11.83
N ARG A 103 4.58 25.31 -10.73
CA ARG A 103 5.31 24.88 -9.54
C ARG A 103 5.74 23.43 -9.74
N LEU A 104 6.92 23.04 -9.27
CA LEU A 104 7.45 21.69 -9.50
C LEU A 104 6.69 20.60 -8.72
N GLU A 105 6.10 20.96 -7.57
CA GLU A 105 5.41 20.03 -6.64
C GLU A 105 6.19 18.73 -6.39
N ALA A 106 7.50 18.86 -6.16
CA ALA A 106 8.38 17.72 -5.94
C ALA A 106 8.12 17.04 -4.60
N GLY A 107 8.26 15.71 -4.59
CA GLY A 107 8.17 14.90 -3.38
C GLY A 107 9.34 15.13 -2.41
N PRO A 108 9.19 14.71 -1.14
CA PRO A 108 10.24 14.86 -0.12
C PRO A 108 11.49 13.99 -0.40
N ASP A 109 11.31 12.87 -1.10
CA ASP A 109 12.37 11.93 -1.47
C ASP A 109 12.90 12.14 -2.91
N ASP A 110 12.45 13.19 -3.62
CA ASP A 110 12.88 13.44 -4.99
C ASP A 110 14.37 13.80 -5.05
N LEU A 111 15.10 13.18 -5.97
CA LEU A 111 16.51 13.51 -6.22
C LEU A 111 16.62 14.69 -7.18
N PHE A 112 17.50 15.64 -6.90
CA PHE A 112 17.70 16.82 -7.75
C PHE A 112 19.06 16.80 -8.43
N PHE A 113 19.07 17.05 -9.73
CA PHE A 113 20.29 17.26 -10.52
C PHE A 113 20.15 18.54 -11.32
N TRP A 114 21.19 19.35 -11.38
CA TRP A 114 21.19 20.59 -12.15
C TRP A 114 22.09 20.49 -13.35
N TYR A 115 21.59 20.96 -14.51
CA TYR A 115 22.41 21.04 -15.71
C TYR A 115 23.60 21.99 -15.53
N ARG A 116 23.40 23.08 -14.78
CA ARG A 116 24.42 24.10 -14.48
C ARG A 116 24.26 24.66 -13.08
N SER A 117 25.37 25.07 -12.46
CA SER A 117 25.39 25.70 -11.14
C SER A 117 24.61 27.01 -11.07
N GLU A 118 24.51 27.74 -12.19
CA GLU A 118 23.74 28.99 -12.30
C GLU A 118 22.22 28.81 -12.15
N PHE A 119 21.73 27.56 -12.22
CA PHE A 119 20.32 27.21 -11.97
C PHE A 119 20.07 26.83 -10.50
N ALA A 120 21.13 26.68 -9.69
CA ALA A 120 21.07 26.22 -8.31
C ALA A 120 21.24 27.41 -7.33
N GLU A 121 20.36 28.44 -7.43
CA GLU A 121 20.46 29.84 -6.96
C GLU A 121 20.97 30.15 -5.53
N LYS A 122 21.29 29.15 -4.69
CA LYS A 122 22.13 29.19 -3.45
C LYS A 122 22.25 27.81 -2.79
N ALA A 123 22.02 26.74 -3.56
CA ALA A 123 22.10 25.38 -3.03
C ALA A 123 23.55 25.06 -2.64
N VAL A 124 23.75 24.48 -1.44
CA VAL A 124 25.07 24.04 -0.99
C VAL A 124 25.38 22.68 -1.62
N ASN A 125 26.51 22.58 -2.33
CA ASN A 125 26.96 21.38 -3.05
C ASN A 125 25.90 20.75 -3.99
N PRO A 126 25.37 21.48 -4.99
CA PRO A 126 24.36 20.94 -5.90
C PRO A 126 24.95 19.78 -6.71
N GLU A 127 24.18 18.69 -6.85
CA GLU A 127 24.54 17.58 -7.73
C GLU A 127 24.42 18.06 -9.18
N ILE A 128 25.55 18.36 -9.81
CA ILE A 128 25.60 18.85 -11.20
C ILE A 128 25.64 17.64 -12.14
N LEU A 129 24.81 17.67 -13.17
CA LEU A 129 24.83 16.74 -14.29
C LEU A 129 24.85 17.54 -15.58
N CYS A 130 26.04 17.80 -16.14
CA CYS A 130 26.19 18.52 -17.39
C CYS A 130 26.48 17.54 -18.53
N LEU A 131 25.47 17.23 -19.35
CA LEU A 131 25.61 16.35 -20.51
C LEU A 131 25.75 17.19 -21.79
N GLU A 132 26.95 17.25 -22.34
CA GLU A 132 27.23 17.93 -23.61
C GLU A 132 26.74 17.09 -24.79
N ALA A 133 25.80 17.64 -25.58
CA ALA A 133 25.14 16.94 -26.68
C ALA A 133 25.63 17.36 -28.09
N TYR A 134 26.57 18.32 -28.19
CA TYR A 134 27.02 18.84 -29.48
C TYR A 134 27.77 17.79 -30.31
N ASP A 135 27.46 17.69 -31.60
CA ASP A 135 28.22 16.88 -32.55
C ASP A 135 29.47 17.65 -33.02
N LEU A 136 30.64 17.26 -32.50
CA LEU A 136 31.92 17.92 -32.78
C LEU A 136 32.52 17.56 -34.15
N ASP A 137 31.93 16.61 -34.88
CA ASP A 137 32.34 16.24 -36.24
C ASP A 137 31.52 17.00 -37.28
N VAL A 138 30.23 17.18 -37.01
CA VAL A 138 29.35 18.07 -37.79
C VAL A 138 29.76 19.52 -37.60
N PHE A 139 29.91 19.97 -36.35
CA PHE A 139 30.29 21.35 -36.02
C PHE A 139 31.81 21.45 -35.77
N ARG A 140 32.53 21.65 -36.87
CA ARG A 140 33.98 21.89 -36.88
C ARG A 140 34.34 22.94 -37.92
N ASP A 141 35.49 23.58 -37.74
CA ASP A 141 36.03 24.52 -38.70
C ASP A 141 36.76 23.79 -39.84
N ASP A 142 36.00 23.29 -40.81
CA ASP A 142 36.51 22.57 -41.99
C ASP A 142 36.21 23.29 -43.31
N ASN A 143 35.72 24.52 -43.25
CA ASN A 143 35.44 25.34 -44.42
C ASN A 143 36.27 26.64 -44.38
N PRO A 144 37.26 26.81 -45.27
CA PRO A 144 38.12 28.01 -45.30
C PRO A 144 37.39 29.25 -45.85
N HIS A 145 36.24 29.08 -46.51
CA HIS A 145 35.48 30.18 -47.09
C HIS A 145 34.36 30.64 -46.15
N LYS A 146 34.61 31.75 -45.42
CA LYS A 146 33.64 32.42 -44.54
C LYS A 146 33.17 33.73 -45.18
N ASP A 147 31.95 33.76 -45.71
CA ASP A 147 31.42 34.87 -46.50
C ASP A 147 30.09 35.45 -45.99
N LEU A 148 29.56 34.95 -44.86
CA LEU A 148 28.25 35.39 -44.33
C LEU A 148 28.35 36.12 -42.99
N ASN A 149 27.61 37.21 -42.79
CA ASN A 149 27.36 37.78 -41.47
C ASN A 149 25.96 37.37 -41.01
N VAL A 150 25.83 36.83 -39.79
CA VAL A 150 24.56 36.26 -39.31
C VAL A 150 24.15 36.87 -37.97
N LEU A 151 22.87 37.20 -37.80
CA LEU A 151 22.26 37.63 -36.54
C LEU A 151 21.37 36.50 -36.00
N TYR A 152 21.63 36.03 -34.78
CA TYR A 152 20.76 35.05 -34.09
C TYR A 152 19.65 35.75 -33.27
N LEU A 153 18.40 35.31 -33.43
CA LEU A 153 17.24 35.77 -32.67
C LEU A 153 16.31 34.61 -32.27
N ASN A 154 15.89 34.59 -31.01
CA ASN A 154 14.93 33.64 -30.46
C ASN A 154 13.94 34.32 -29.50
N ARG A 155 14.45 34.85 -28.38
CA ARG A 155 13.62 35.42 -27.30
C ARG A 155 13.45 36.94 -27.41
N ILE A 156 14.29 37.59 -28.22
CA ILE A 156 14.29 39.05 -28.38
C ILE A 156 13.49 39.44 -29.63
N PRO A 157 12.49 40.33 -29.51
CA PRO A 157 11.72 40.78 -30.66
C PRO A 157 12.58 41.65 -31.59
N LYS A 158 12.34 41.56 -32.90
CA LYS A 158 13.07 42.34 -33.92
C LYS A 158 13.01 43.85 -33.68
N SER A 159 11.96 44.35 -33.02
CA SER A 159 11.82 45.77 -32.64
C SER A 159 12.81 46.24 -31.59
N ALA A 160 13.41 45.33 -30.81
CA ALA A 160 14.41 45.64 -29.78
C ALA A 160 15.86 45.55 -30.31
N VAL A 161 16.05 45.23 -31.59
CA VAL A 161 17.37 45.08 -32.23
C VAL A 161 17.79 46.40 -32.89
N ASP A 162 18.99 46.88 -32.58
CA ASP A 162 19.59 48.01 -33.28
C ASP A 162 20.35 47.53 -34.52
N PHE A 163 19.68 47.58 -35.69
CA PHE A 163 20.27 47.18 -36.97
C PHE A 163 21.33 48.15 -37.50
N SER A 164 21.40 49.38 -36.97
CA SER A 164 22.41 50.36 -37.42
C SER A 164 23.83 49.98 -37.00
N GLN A 165 23.95 49.12 -35.98
CA GLN A 165 25.23 48.59 -35.48
C GLN A 165 25.65 47.29 -36.20
N LEU A 166 24.85 46.79 -37.15
CA LEU A 166 25.09 45.52 -37.83
C LEU A 166 25.53 45.72 -39.28
N PRO A 167 26.27 44.78 -39.88
CA PRO A 167 26.60 44.80 -41.30
C PRO A 167 25.36 44.89 -42.20
N ALA A 168 25.45 45.66 -43.29
CA ALA A 168 24.34 45.87 -44.23
C ALA A 168 23.87 44.58 -44.94
N ASP A 169 24.73 43.55 -44.97
CA ASP A 169 24.50 42.24 -45.60
C ASP A 169 24.10 41.14 -44.60
N ILE A 170 23.68 41.51 -43.39
CA ILE A 170 23.38 40.55 -42.32
C ILE A 170 22.17 39.65 -42.61
N GLN A 171 22.32 38.34 -42.38
CA GLN A 171 21.25 37.36 -42.49
C GLN A 171 20.69 37.01 -41.11
N ILE A 172 19.36 36.91 -40.97
CA ILE A 172 18.73 36.60 -39.68
C ILE A 172 18.50 35.09 -39.55
N LEU A 173 19.08 34.49 -38.52
CA LEU A 173 18.78 33.14 -38.05
C LEU A 173 17.75 33.23 -36.90
N SER A 174 16.47 32.99 -37.23
CA SER A 174 15.35 33.08 -36.28
C SER A 174 14.84 31.71 -35.84
N MET A 175 14.61 31.52 -34.55
CA MET A 175 13.97 30.29 -34.02
C MET A 175 12.47 30.18 -34.35
N GLU A 176 11.85 31.21 -34.93
CA GLU A 176 10.52 31.11 -35.54
C GLU A 176 10.51 30.15 -36.76
N ASN A 177 11.66 29.99 -37.44
CA ASN A 177 11.88 29.06 -38.55
C ASN A 177 13.19 28.30 -38.32
N PRO A 178 13.21 27.31 -37.41
CA PRO A 178 14.45 26.63 -37.02
C PRO A 178 15.02 25.78 -38.17
N LEU A 179 16.32 25.87 -38.38
CA LEU A 179 17.06 24.99 -39.30
C LEU A 179 17.36 23.64 -38.65
N THR A 180 17.48 22.60 -39.47
CA THR A 180 18.08 21.32 -39.01
C THR A 180 19.55 21.51 -38.64
N LEU A 181 20.13 20.63 -37.82
CA LEU A 181 21.54 20.71 -37.41
C LEU A 181 22.49 20.67 -38.62
N SER A 182 22.16 19.90 -39.66
CA SER A 182 22.96 19.85 -40.89
C SER A 182 22.93 21.16 -41.67
N GLU A 183 21.75 21.77 -41.80
CA GLU A 183 21.58 23.07 -42.46
C GLU A 183 22.23 24.20 -41.64
N LEU A 184 22.04 24.17 -40.33
CA LEU A 184 22.67 25.09 -39.40
C LEU A 184 24.19 24.99 -39.47
N ALA A 185 24.76 23.78 -39.49
CA ALA A 185 26.20 23.58 -39.63
C ALA A 185 26.72 24.14 -40.96
N LYS A 186 26.01 23.93 -42.08
CA LYS A 186 26.38 24.51 -43.38
C LYS A 186 26.39 26.05 -43.35
N LEU A 187 25.39 26.66 -42.70
CA LEU A 187 25.32 28.11 -42.52
C LEU A 187 26.47 28.62 -41.63
N LEU A 188 26.65 28.03 -40.46
CA LEU A 188 27.66 28.43 -39.48
C LEU A 188 29.09 28.23 -40.01
N LYS A 189 29.35 27.17 -40.78
CA LYS A 189 30.64 26.94 -41.45
C LYS A 189 30.98 27.98 -42.51
N ARG A 190 30.01 28.72 -43.04
CA ARG A 190 30.23 29.88 -43.93
C ARG A 190 30.15 31.23 -43.20
N THR A 191 29.79 31.22 -41.92
CA THR A 191 29.59 32.45 -41.16
C THR A 191 30.92 33.08 -40.78
N ASN A 192 31.18 34.26 -41.32
CA ASN A 192 32.30 35.12 -41.01
C ASN A 192 32.22 35.70 -39.59
N VAL A 193 31.05 36.21 -39.17
CA VAL A 193 30.80 36.71 -37.81
C VAL A 193 29.34 36.43 -37.44
N LEU A 194 29.10 35.88 -36.25
CA LEU A 194 27.76 35.75 -35.66
C LEU A 194 27.51 36.89 -34.67
N TYR A 195 26.40 37.59 -34.80
CA TYR A 195 25.92 38.60 -33.86
C TYR A 195 24.78 38.00 -33.04
N SER A 196 24.76 38.22 -31.73
CA SER A 196 23.66 37.78 -30.88
C SER A 196 23.40 38.75 -29.74
N TYR A 197 22.12 39.03 -29.50
CA TYR A 197 21.65 39.80 -28.34
C TYR A 197 21.32 38.91 -27.14
N GLU A 198 21.41 37.59 -27.30
CA GLU A 198 21.05 36.61 -26.29
C GLU A 198 22.05 35.44 -26.19
N SER A 199 22.16 34.85 -25.01
CA SER A 199 22.97 33.66 -24.77
C SER A 199 22.27 32.41 -25.29
N SER A 200 22.93 31.67 -26.19
CA SER A 200 22.37 30.48 -26.83
C SER A 200 23.45 29.46 -27.17
N GLY A 201 23.10 28.16 -27.18
CA GLY A 201 23.97 27.09 -27.66
C GLY A 201 24.41 27.29 -29.12
N THR A 202 23.61 27.97 -29.94
CA THR A 202 23.98 28.35 -31.32
C THR A 202 25.25 29.20 -31.37
N CYS A 203 25.52 30.01 -30.34
CA CYS A 203 26.76 30.78 -30.25
C CYS A 203 27.97 29.85 -30.11
N ALA A 204 27.88 28.80 -29.28
CA ALA A 204 28.95 27.80 -29.13
C ALA A 204 29.17 27.00 -30.42
N LEU A 205 28.09 26.61 -31.11
CA LEU A 205 28.16 25.93 -32.41
C LEU A 205 28.85 26.80 -33.48
N ALA A 206 28.58 28.11 -33.49
CA ALA A 206 29.21 29.03 -34.43
C ALA A 206 30.72 29.13 -34.20
N ILE A 207 31.14 29.20 -32.94
CA ILE A 207 32.55 29.23 -32.53
C ILE A 207 33.27 27.94 -32.95
N LEU A 208 32.64 26.77 -32.74
CA LEU A 208 33.16 25.48 -33.20
C LEU A 208 33.33 25.41 -34.73
N CYS A 209 32.45 26.07 -35.47
CA CYS A 209 32.53 26.23 -36.92
C CYS A 209 33.48 27.34 -37.37
N GLY A 210 34.29 27.93 -36.48
CA GLY A 210 35.29 28.94 -36.83
C GLY A 210 34.75 30.38 -36.92
N SER A 211 33.55 30.64 -36.39
CA SER A 211 32.91 31.96 -36.43
C SER A 211 32.96 32.66 -35.07
N PRO A 212 33.59 33.84 -34.93
CA PRO A 212 33.54 34.62 -33.71
C PRO A 212 32.13 35.19 -33.46
N VAL A 213 31.77 35.30 -32.19
CA VAL A 213 30.47 35.80 -31.72
C VAL A 213 30.63 37.20 -31.15
N VAL A 214 29.86 38.15 -31.68
CA VAL A 214 29.71 39.50 -31.12
C VAL A 214 28.47 39.50 -30.22
N ALA A 215 28.70 39.63 -28.92
CA ALA A 215 27.67 39.68 -27.89
C ALA A 215 27.16 41.11 -27.71
N LEU A 216 25.90 41.35 -28.09
CA LEU A 216 25.23 42.64 -28.03
C LEU A 216 24.20 42.67 -26.90
N ARG A 217 23.74 43.87 -26.53
CA ARG A 217 22.72 44.07 -25.49
C ARG A 217 21.57 44.91 -26.03
N ALA A 218 20.34 44.48 -25.72
CA ALA A 218 19.13 45.20 -26.05
C ALA A 218 18.50 45.77 -24.78
N ALA A 219 18.04 47.02 -24.84
CA ALA A 219 17.44 47.71 -23.70
C ALA A 219 16.17 46.97 -23.22
N GLY A 220 16.10 46.65 -21.93
CA GLY A 220 15.00 45.90 -21.31
C GLY A 220 15.10 44.37 -21.43
N TYR A 221 16.11 43.85 -22.13
CA TYR A 221 16.36 42.41 -22.32
C TYR A 221 17.77 41.99 -21.86
N GLU A 222 18.43 42.79 -21.03
CA GLU A 222 19.83 42.62 -20.63
C GLU A 222 20.09 41.28 -19.91
N HIS A 223 19.07 40.76 -19.23
CA HIS A 223 19.11 39.47 -18.54
C HIS A 223 19.23 38.25 -19.49
N LEU A 224 18.92 38.42 -20.79
CA LEU A 224 19.07 37.38 -21.80
C LEU A 224 20.44 37.40 -22.48
N ALA A 225 21.17 38.50 -22.41
CA ALA A 225 22.45 38.70 -23.09
C ALA A 225 23.55 37.79 -22.53
N ILE A 226 24.57 37.52 -23.35
CA ILE A 226 25.78 36.83 -22.91
C ILE A 226 26.45 37.70 -21.83
N ASN A 227 26.57 37.16 -20.62
CA ASN A 227 27.10 37.88 -19.47
C ASN A 227 28.59 37.54 -19.24
N THR A 228 29.22 38.28 -18.32
CA THR A 228 30.65 38.12 -17.99
C THR A 228 30.98 36.75 -17.40
N ILE A 229 30.02 36.08 -16.75
CA ILE A 229 30.18 34.73 -16.21
C ILE A 229 30.26 33.73 -17.38
N THR A 230 29.35 33.80 -18.34
CA THR A 230 29.36 32.94 -19.54
C THR A 230 30.66 33.08 -20.34
N ILE A 231 31.19 34.30 -20.46
CA ILE A 231 32.47 34.54 -21.15
C ILE A 231 33.62 33.90 -20.37
N ARG A 232 33.64 34.08 -19.03
CA ARG A 232 34.67 33.51 -18.15
C ARG A 232 34.65 31.98 -18.14
N ASP A 233 33.47 31.36 -18.06
CA ASP A 233 33.31 29.91 -17.99
C ASP A 233 33.68 29.20 -19.31
N ASN A 234 33.84 29.96 -20.40
CA ASN A 234 34.35 29.48 -21.68
C ASN A 234 35.75 30.03 -21.99
N ASP A 235 36.49 30.56 -21.01
CA ASP A 235 37.84 31.16 -21.19
C ASP A 235 37.92 32.20 -22.32
N GLY A 236 36.82 32.94 -22.52
CA GLY A 236 36.68 33.93 -23.59
C GLY A 236 36.64 33.35 -25.01
N ALA A 237 36.47 32.03 -25.16
CA ALA A 237 36.57 31.33 -26.44
C ALA A 237 35.63 31.92 -27.50
N GLY A 238 36.19 32.65 -28.47
CA GLY A 238 35.47 33.10 -29.65
C GLY A 238 34.44 34.21 -29.42
N ILE A 239 34.33 34.80 -28.23
CA ILE A 239 33.30 35.81 -27.90
C ILE A 239 33.93 37.18 -27.67
N THR A 240 33.32 38.23 -28.22
CA THR A 240 33.68 39.64 -27.97
C THR A 240 32.44 40.48 -27.64
N LEU A 241 32.59 41.44 -26.71
CA LEU A 241 31.59 42.49 -26.45
C LEU A 241 31.84 43.74 -27.33
N GLU A 242 33.00 43.82 -27.96
CA GLU A 242 33.38 44.91 -28.86
C GLU A 242 33.03 44.56 -30.30
N ASN A 243 32.12 45.34 -30.88
CA ASN A 243 31.78 45.30 -32.30
C ASN A 243 32.75 46.17 -33.12
N SER A 244 34.04 45.84 -33.05
CA SER A 244 35.13 46.47 -33.79
C SER A 244 35.96 45.42 -34.52
N ALA A 245 36.63 45.80 -35.60
CA ALA A 245 37.48 44.87 -36.36
C ALA A 245 38.58 44.24 -35.47
N GLU A 246 39.12 45.00 -34.52
CA GLU A 246 40.12 44.54 -33.57
C GLU A 246 39.53 43.57 -32.54
N GLY A 247 38.33 43.85 -32.00
CA GLY A 247 37.63 42.96 -31.06
C GLY A 247 37.30 41.61 -31.68
N ILE A 248 36.82 41.62 -32.93
CA ILE A 248 36.53 40.41 -33.71
C ILE A 248 37.81 39.61 -34.00
N ALA A 249 38.91 40.28 -34.34
CA ALA A 249 40.20 39.62 -34.57
C ALA A 249 40.74 38.93 -33.30
N ARG A 250 40.59 39.56 -32.11
CA ARG A 250 40.95 38.95 -30.83
C ARG A 250 40.09 37.72 -30.52
N ALA A 251 38.78 37.80 -30.74
CA ALA A 251 37.89 36.65 -30.58
C ALA A 251 38.31 35.47 -31.47
N ARG A 252 38.70 35.72 -32.73
CA ARG A 252 39.17 34.67 -33.66
C ARG A 252 40.39 33.90 -33.15
N GLN A 253 41.32 34.57 -32.47
CA GLN A 253 42.52 33.91 -31.93
C GLN A 253 42.21 32.87 -30.83
N THR A 254 41.01 32.91 -30.26
CA THR A 254 40.61 32.05 -29.14
C THR A 254 39.57 30.98 -29.51
N LEU A 255 39.20 30.85 -30.80
CA LEU A 255 38.17 29.91 -31.27
C LEU A 255 38.45 28.45 -30.86
N GLY A 256 39.72 28.02 -30.93
CA GLY A 256 40.15 26.66 -30.61
C GLY A 256 39.83 26.21 -29.18
N LYS A 257 39.80 27.16 -28.23
CA LYS A 257 39.50 26.89 -26.82
C LYS A 257 38.10 26.33 -26.59
N MET A 258 37.14 26.64 -27.46
CA MET A 258 35.77 26.14 -27.30
C MET A 258 35.71 24.61 -27.39
N ARG A 259 36.45 24.02 -28.33
CA ARG A 259 36.52 22.56 -28.48
C ARG A 259 37.18 21.91 -27.27
N GLU A 260 38.28 22.50 -26.77
CA GLU A 260 38.97 22.04 -25.55
C GLU A 260 38.04 22.07 -24.34
N ASN A 261 37.29 23.17 -24.16
CA ASN A 261 36.34 23.32 -23.07
C ASN A 261 35.19 22.30 -23.13
N ILE A 262 34.64 22.03 -24.32
CA ILE A 262 33.59 21.01 -24.48
C ILE A 262 34.13 19.60 -24.19
N LEU A 263 35.36 19.28 -24.62
CA LEU A 263 35.98 17.99 -24.32
C LEU A 263 36.22 17.82 -22.81
N ALA A 264 36.75 18.85 -22.13
CA ALA A 264 36.92 18.84 -20.68
C ALA A 264 35.58 18.70 -19.92
N ARG A 265 34.52 19.34 -20.42
CA ARG A 265 33.17 19.18 -19.88
C ARG A 265 32.59 17.79 -20.13
N ARG A 266 32.87 17.14 -21.25
CA ARG A 266 32.46 15.74 -21.49
C ARG A 266 33.10 14.78 -20.49
N GLU A 267 34.39 14.96 -20.17
CA GLU A 267 35.06 14.15 -19.14
C GLU A 267 34.45 14.38 -17.75
N THR A 268 34.17 15.64 -17.41
CA THR A 268 33.52 16.00 -16.15
C THR A 268 32.09 15.44 -16.09
N GLY A 269 31.34 15.58 -17.18
CA GLY A 269 29.97 15.09 -17.35
C GLY A 269 29.88 13.57 -17.25
N GLN A 270 30.91 12.83 -17.68
CA GLN A 270 30.96 11.39 -17.49
C GLN A 270 31.04 10.99 -16.00
N ARG A 271 31.87 11.68 -15.20
CA ARG A 271 31.94 11.42 -13.74
C ARG A 271 30.63 11.80 -13.04
N GLN A 272 30.02 12.90 -13.48
CA GLN A 272 28.71 13.34 -13.00
C GLN A 272 27.60 12.34 -13.35
N PHE A 273 27.64 11.76 -14.55
CA PHE A 273 26.74 10.69 -14.96
C PHE A 273 26.91 9.44 -14.10
N GLU A 274 28.13 9.04 -13.78
CA GLU A 274 28.39 7.91 -12.87
C GLU A 274 27.84 8.17 -11.46
N ARG A 275 27.98 9.40 -10.96
CA ARG A 275 27.38 9.85 -9.69
C ARG A 275 25.86 9.82 -9.75
N PHE A 276 25.26 10.28 -10.84
CA PHE A 276 23.81 10.22 -11.09
C PHE A 276 23.29 8.78 -11.03
N VAL A 277 23.95 7.85 -11.74
CA VAL A 277 23.56 6.44 -11.74
C VAL A 277 23.70 5.84 -10.33
N ALA A 278 24.79 6.12 -9.63
CA ALA A 278 25.00 5.58 -8.28
C ALA A 278 23.90 6.02 -7.30
N LEU A 279 23.57 7.32 -7.24
CA LEU A 279 22.56 7.84 -6.31
C LEU A 279 21.15 7.33 -6.63
N THR A 280 20.79 7.32 -7.91
CA THR A 280 19.44 6.91 -8.33
C THR A 280 19.23 5.40 -8.19
N GLN A 281 20.23 4.58 -8.51
CA GLN A 281 20.18 3.12 -8.28
C GLN A 281 20.21 2.79 -6.79
N GLN A 282 20.95 3.53 -5.96
CA GLN A 282 20.95 3.36 -4.51
C GLN A 282 19.56 3.65 -3.92
N GLN A 283 18.91 4.75 -4.34
CA GLN A 283 17.56 5.08 -3.91
C GLN A 283 16.55 4.00 -4.36
N ALA A 284 16.69 3.48 -5.58
CA ALA A 284 15.85 2.39 -6.06
C ALA A 284 16.08 1.09 -5.29
N ALA A 285 17.33 0.76 -4.97
CA ALA A 285 17.67 -0.38 -4.12
C ALA A 285 17.08 -0.24 -2.71
N GLN A 286 17.08 0.98 -2.15
CA GLN A 286 16.43 1.26 -0.87
C GLN A 286 14.91 1.03 -0.97
N LYS A 287 14.23 1.54 -2.01
CA LYS A 287 12.80 1.29 -2.22
C LYS A 287 12.49 -0.19 -2.45
N ASP A 288 13.37 -0.92 -3.12
CA ASP A 288 13.24 -2.37 -3.29
C ASP A 288 13.40 -3.10 -1.96
N ALA A 289 14.36 -2.69 -1.12
CA ALA A 289 14.54 -3.23 0.22
C ALA A 289 13.33 -2.94 1.13
N GLU A 290 12.79 -1.71 1.09
CA GLU A 290 11.55 -1.34 1.79
C GLU A 290 10.38 -2.23 1.34
N LYS A 291 10.26 -2.52 0.04
CA LYS A 291 9.26 -3.45 -0.49
C LYS A 291 9.51 -4.89 -0.03
N GLN A 292 10.76 -5.34 -0.01
CA GLN A 292 11.12 -6.66 0.50
C GLN A 292 10.80 -6.79 2.00
N GLN A 293 10.93 -5.72 2.79
CA GLN A 293 10.52 -5.70 4.20
C GLN A 293 9.02 -5.97 4.38
N LEU A 294 8.21 -5.58 3.40
CA LEU A 294 6.76 -5.82 3.37
C LEU A 294 6.39 -7.18 2.75
N SER A 295 7.36 -7.98 2.28
CA SER A 295 7.09 -9.29 1.70
C SER A 295 6.68 -10.32 2.76
N LEU A 296 5.90 -11.33 2.35
CA LEU A 296 5.51 -12.45 3.21
C LEU A 296 6.75 -13.15 3.80
N THR A 297 7.82 -13.31 3.01
CA THR A 297 9.08 -13.91 3.45
C THR A 297 9.74 -13.13 4.57
N HIS A 298 9.91 -11.82 4.39
CA HIS A 298 10.50 -10.98 5.44
C HIS A 298 9.61 -10.96 6.68
N TRP A 299 8.29 -10.80 6.52
CA TRP A 299 7.36 -10.86 7.63
C TRP A 299 7.53 -12.14 8.45
N LEU A 300 7.50 -13.33 7.82
CA LEU A 300 7.65 -14.61 8.52
C LEU A 300 9.02 -14.82 9.18
N GLN A 301 10.10 -14.28 8.60
CA GLN A 301 11.46 -14.37 9.16
C GLN A 301 11.65 -13.46 10.38
N HIS A 302 11.02 -12.29 10.39
CA HIS A 302 11.14 -11.29 11.46
C HIS A 302 10.02 -11.39 12.50
N ARG A 303 9.17 -12.42 12.39
CA ARG A 303 8.07 -12.75 13.26
C ARG A 303 8.54 -13.40 14.57
N SER A 304 9.11 -12.60 15.47
CA SER A 304 9.64 -13.12 16.74
C SER A 304 9.11 -12.38 17.96
N VAL A 305 8.58 -13.13 18.93
CA VAL A 305 8.31 -12.66 20.28
C VAL A 305 9.59 -12.70 21.11
N PRO A 306 10.00 -11.59 21.76
CA PRO A 306 11.10 -11.59 22.73
C PRO A 306 10.91 -12.66 23.82
N GLN A 307 11.97 -13.38 24.15
CA GLN A 307 11.94 -14.44 25.17
C GLN A 307 11.40 -13.95 26.53
N THR A 308 11.63 -12.69 26.87
CA THR A 308 11.21 -12.05 28.12
C THR A 308 9.69 -11.90 28.27
N LEU A 309 8.93 -11.95 27.18
CA LEU A 309 7.46 -11.79 27.20
C LEU A 309 6.71 -13.11 27.32
N TRP A 310 7.40 -14.24 27.16
CA TRP A 310 6.79 -15.54 27.38
C TRP A 310 6.65 -15.81 28.88
N PRO A 311 5.50 -16.36 29.34
CA PRO A 311 5.36 -16.78 30.72
C PRO A 311 6.45 -17.81 31.07
N ALA A 312 7.02 -17.68 32.27
CA ALA A 312 7.98 -18.64 32.80
C ALA A 312 7.29 -20.01 32.88
N THR A 313 7.76 -20.97 32.06
CA THR A 313 7.33 -22.38 31.95
C THR A 313 5.89 -22.66 32.43
N PRO A 314 4.89 -22.69 31.53
CA PRO A 314 3.52 -23.05 31.88
C PRO A 314 3.46 -24.37 32.65
N GLU A 315 2.58 -24.47 33.65
CA GLU A 315 2.41 -25.71 34.45
C GLU A 315 1.90 -26.90 33.61
N ASN A 316 1.32 -26.65 32.43
CA ASN A 316 0.70 -27.69 31.60
C ASN A 316 0.93 -27.44 30.08
N ILE A 317 2.14 -27.75 29.60
CA ILE A 317 2.50 -27.62 28.18
C ILE A 317 2.00 -28.86 27.41
N PRO A 318 1.22 -28.72 26.32
CA PRO A 318 0.78 -29.86 25.53
C PRO A 318 1.96 -30.60 24.88
N ARG A 319 1.97 -31.93 24.97
CA ARG A 319 3.01 -32.79 24.37
C ARG A 319 2.67 -33.04 22.90
N LEU A 320 3.58 -32.66 22.00
CA LEU A 320 3.42 -32.84 20.56
C LEU A 320 4.12 -34.10 20.06
N LEU A 321 3.49 -34.81 19.14
CA LEU A 321 4.12 -35.83 18.29
C LEU A 321 4.17 -35.30 16.85
N ILE A 322 5.38 -35.03 16.34
CA ILE A 322 5.56 -34.60 14.95
C ILE A 322 6.08 -35.78 14.12
N VAL A 323 5.33 -36.19 13.11
CA VAL A 323 5.67 -37.30 12.22
C VAL A 323 6.17 -36.75 10.89
N ILE A 324 7.45 -36.97 10.56
CA ILE A 324 8.05 -36.54 9.30
C ILE A 324 8.01 -37.69 8.29
N GLN A 325 7.29 -37.49 7.18
CA GLN A 325 7.07 -38.49 6.14
C GLN A 325 8.02 -38.31 4.95
N GLN A 326 8.87 -39.29 4.69
CA GLN A 326 9.72 -39.28 3.50
C GLN A 326 8.89 -39.43 2.22
N HIS A 327 9.17 -38.59 1.23
CA HIS A 327 8.63 -38.71 -0.13
C HIS A 327 9.73 -38.46 -1.17
N GLU A 328 9.43 -38.72 -2.44
CA GLU A 328 10.36 -38.51 -3.55
C GLU A 328 10.69 -37.01 -3.68
N GLY A 329 11.96 -36.64 -3.49
CA GLY A 329 12.43 -35.24 -3.52
C GLY A 329 12.41 -34.50 -2.17
N GLY A 330 11.84 -35.09 -1.11
CA GLY A 330 11.83 -34.48 0.23
C GLY A 330 13.14 -34.65 1.00
N ASP A 331 13.64 -33.57 1.62
CA ASP A 331 14.82 -33.59 2.49
C ASP A 331 14.43 -33.53 3.98
N ILE A 332 14.65 -34.62 4.70
CA ILE A 332 14.41 -34.72 6.16
C ILE A 332 15.26 -33.71 6.92
N GLN A 333 16.52 -33.53 6.50
CA GLN A 333 17.46 -32.67 7.22
C GLN A 333 17.02 -31.21 7.13
N GLN A 334 16.49 -30.80 5.98
CA GLN A 334 15.89 -29.48 5.81
C GLN A 334 14.78 -29.22 6.85
N THR A 335 13.83 -30.15 6.99
CA THR A 335 12.76 -30.04 8.00
C THR A 335 13.31 -30.02 9.43
N LEU A 336 14.27 -30.90 9.75
CA LEU A 336 14.88 -30.95 11.07
C LEU A 336 15.64 -29.67 11.44
N ASN A 337 16.28 -29.00 10.48
CA ASN A 337 17.03 -27.76 10.70
C ASN A 337 16.14 -26.62 11.23
N THR A 338 14.86 -26.60 10.84
CA THR A 338 13.89 -25.58 11.30
C THR A 338 13.07 -26.04 12.50
N LEU A 339 12.86 -27.35 12.64
CA LEU A 339 12.05 -27.95 13.71
C LEU A 339 12.81 -28.08 15.03
N LEU A 340 14.01 -28.66 15.02
CA LEU A 340 14.76 -29.00 16.25
C LEU A 340 15.06 -27.79 17.15
N PRO A 341 15.45 -26.60 16.63
CA PRO A 341 15.69 -25.42 17.48
C PRO A 341 14.46 -24.99 18.30
N GLN A 342 13.24 -25.32 17.84
CA GLN A 342 12.01 -24.95 18.52
C GLN A 342 11.57 -25.98 19.58
N PHE A 343 12.15 -27.18 19.57
CA PHE A 343 11.81 -28.28 20.49
C PHE A 343 12.43 -28.14 21.89
N GLU A 344 13.37 -27.22 22.10
CA GLU A 344 13.91 -26.91 23.43
C GLU A 344 12.82 -26.48 24.42
N HIS A 345 11.71 -25.91 23.90
CA HIS A 345 10.59 -25.42 24.70
C HIS A 345 9.36 -26.36 24.69
N ALA A 346 9.44 -27.51 24.01
CA ALA A 346 8.35 -28.47 23.84
C ALA A 346 8.54 -29.71 24.73
N ILE A 347 8.63 -29.50 26.06
CA ILE A 347 8.96 -30.54 27.03
C ILE A 347 8.03 -31.76 26.88
N GLY A 348 8.62 -32.96 26.76
CA GLY A 348 7.87 -34.21 26.61
C GLY A 348 7.36 -34.50 25.18
N SER A 349 7.62 -33.61 24.22
CA SER A 349 7.28 -33.82 22.81
C SER A 349 8.29 -34.74 22.11
N GLN A 350 7.84 -35.39 21.04
CA GLN A 350 8.61 -36.40 20.30
C GLN A 350 8.51 -36.16 18.78
N ILE A 351 9.54 -36.59 18.06
CA ILE A 351 9.58 -36.57 16.60
C ILE A 351 9.75 -38.00 16.10
N VAL A 352 8.91 -38.43 15.15
CA VAL A 352 9.02 -39.73 14.48
C VAL A 352 9.36 -39.50 13.01
N ILE A 353 10.51 -40.01 12.58
CA ILE A 353 10.97 -39.95 11.19
C ILE A 353 10.59 -41.26 10.50
N VAL A 354 9.82 -41.13 9.43
CA VAL A 354 9.35 -42.26 8.62
C VAL A 354 10.29 -42.43 7.43
N SER A 355 11.19 -43.42 7.49
CA SER A 355 12.17 -43.71 6.45
C SER A 355 12.46 -45.21 6.37
N SER A 356 12.82 -45.69 5.18
CA SER A 356 13.31 -47.05 4.97
C SER A 356 14.68 -47.31 5.62
N ASP A 357 15.45 -46.24 5.87
CA ASP A 357 16.77 -46.33 6.49
C ASP A 357 16.66 -46.27 8.01
N SER A 358 17.03 -47.36 8.68
CA SER A 358 17.08 -47.41 10.15
C SER A 358 18.36 -46.79 10.68
N ALA A 359 18.29 -45.51 11.07
CA ALA A 359 19.37 -44.87 11.82
C ALA A 359 19.28 -45.27 13.32
N ASN A 360 20.44 -45.53 13.95
CA ASN A 360 20.49 -45.81 15.38
C ASN A 360 20.07 -44.57 16.19
N THR A 361 18.95 -44.68 16.92
CA THR A 361 18.50 -43.67 17.89
C THR A 361 19.54 -43.49 18.99
N LYS A 362 20.02 -42.27 19.21
CA LYS A 362 20.84 -41.94 20.39
C LYS A 362 19.94 -41.97 21.65
N PRO A 363 20.40 -42.52 22.78
CA PRO A 363 19.66 -42.45 24.04
C PRO A 363 19.43 -40.98 24.42
N ASN A 364 18.22 -40.65 24.89
CA ASN A 364 17.74 -39.30 25.25
C ASN A 364 17.53 -38.31 24.08
N SER A 365 17.49 -38.78 22.83
CA SER A 365 17.07 -37.96 21.69
C SER A 365 15.53 -37.89 21.59
N PRO A 366 14.92 -36.74 21.22
CA PRO A 366 13.50 -36.68 20.88
C PRO A 366 13.17 -37.39 19.55
N LEU A 367 14.18 -37.80 18.78
CA LEU A 367 14.04 -38.44 17.47
C LEU A 367 13.86 -39.96 17.58
N ASN A 368 12.78 -40.46 17.00
CA ASN A 368 12.47 -41.87 16.79
C ASN A 368 12.38 -42.18 15.30
N TYR A 369 12.65 -43.43 14.90
CA TYR A 369 12.56 -43.87 13.50
C TYR A 369 11.58 -45.03 13.36
N CYS A 370 10.77 -45.02 12.31
CA CYS A 370 9.95 -46.18 11.93
C CYS A 370 9.88 -46.34 10.41
N PRO A 371 9.77 -47.58 9.90
CA PRO A 371 9.60 -47.77 8.46
C PRO A 371 8.16 -47.41 8.02
N PRO A 372 7.96 -47.00 6.75
CA PRO A 372 6.67 -46.51 6.24
C PRO A 372 5.47 -47.45 6.49
N GLU A 373 5.66 -48.75 6.31
CA GLU A 373 4.62 -49.77 6.49
C GLU A 373 4.13 -49.91 7.94
N ARG A 374 4.89 -49.39 8.91
CA ARG A 374 4.56 -49.41 10.34
C ARG A 374 4.10 -48.07 10.88
N LEU A 375 4.05 -47.02 10.06
CA LEU A 375 3.74 -45.67 10.54
C LEU A 375 2.43 -45.64 11.36
N LEU A 376 1.32 -46.09 10.77
CA LEU A 376 0.00 -45.96 11.38
C LEU A 376 -0.13 -46.80 12.66
N SER A 377 0.45 -48.00 12.69
CA SER A 377 0.45 -48.85 13.88
C SER A 377 1.32 -48.30 15.02
N VAL A 378 2.45 -47.66 14.69
CA VAL A 378 3.29 -46.95 15.67
C VAL A 378 2.54 -45.78 16.29
N VAL A 379 1.89 -44.94 15.48
CA VAL A 379 1.12 -43.80 16.01
C VAL A 379 -0.04 -44.26 16.88
N ASN A 380 -0.79 -45.29 16.46
CA ASN A 380 -1.87 -45.86 17.28
C ASN A 380 -1.34 -46.40 18.61
N SER A 381 -0.21 -47.12 18.61
CA SER A 381 0.42 -47.62 19.84
C SER A 381 0.86 -46.49 20.78
N LEU A 382 1.41 -45.40 20.23
CA LEU A 382 1.81 -44.22 21.01
C LEU A 382 0.59 -43.49 21.60
N ALA A 383 -0.53 -43.45 20.87
CA ALA A 383 -1.78 -42.89 21.37
C ALA A 383 -2.34 -43.71 22.55
N GLU A 384 -2.32 -45.03 22.45
CA GLU A 384 -2.71 -45.94 23.55
C GLU A 384 -1.84 -45.78 24.80
N GLN A 385 -0.53 -45.56 24.60
CA GLN A 385 0.43 -45.34 25.68
C GLN A 385 0.37 -43.92 26.29
N ASN A 386 -0.52 -43.06 25.80
CA ASN A 386 -0.62 -41.66 26.20
C ASN A 386 0.73 -40.91 26.04
N ALA A 387 1.45 -41.15 24.94
CA ALA A 387 2.76 -40.58 24.70
C ALA A 387 2.74 -39.11 24.23
N PHE A 388 1.60 -38.63 23.73
CA PHE A 388 1.40 -37.28 23.21
C PHE A 388 -0.03 -36.79 23.49
N ASP A 389 -0.25 -35.49 23.45
CA ASP A 389 -1.60 -34.90 23.53
C ASP A 389 -2.12 -34.55 22.12
N TRP A 390 -1.21 -34.12 21.24
CA TRP A 390 -1.50 -33.79 19.84
C TRP A 390 -0.50 -34.44 18.88
N VAL A 391 -0.95 -34.90 17.71
CA VAL A 391 -0.09 -35.43 16.63
C VAL A 391 -0.28 -34.66 15.33
N GLN A 392 0.83 -34.36 14.64
CA GLN A 392 0.84 -33.74 13.31
C GLN A 392 1.69 -34.58 12.34
N PHE A 393 1.23 -34.68 11.11
CA PHE A 393 1.95 -35.31 10.00
C PHE A 393 2.50 -34.23 9.07
N ILE A 394 3.79 -34.29 8.75
CA ILE A 394 4.46 -33.32 7.87
C ILE A 394 5.32 -34.05 6.82
N PRO A 395 5.23 -33.68 5.53
CA PRO A 395 6.14 -34.20 4.52
C PRO A 395 7.58 -33.70 4.73
N ALA A 396 8.58 -34.55 4.48
CA ALA A 396 9.99 -34.15 4.46
C ALA A 396 10.23 -33.04 3.43
N GLY A 397 11.09 -32.08 3.73
CA GLY A 397 11.35 -30.89 2.89
C GLY A 397 10.48 -29.67 3.22
N CYS A 398 9.49 -29.79 4.11
CA CYS A 398 8.77 -28.63 4.66
C CYS A 398 9.64 -27.91 5.69
N ASP A 399 9.54 -26.57 5.72
CA ASP A 399 10.18 -25.73 6.74
C ASP A 399 9.12 -25.31 7.78
N TYR A 400 9.48 -25.18 9.06
CA TYR A 400 8.63 -24.49 10.04
C TYR A 400 8.96 -23.00 10.07
N SER A 401 7.95 -22.15 10.30
CA SER A 401 8.21 -20.74 10.61
C SER A 401 9.01 -20.62 11.91
N ALA A 402 9.78 -19.55 12.10
CA ALA A 402 10.78 -19.44 13.17
C ALA A 402 10.24 -19.66 14.60
N GLN A 403 8.94 -19.41 14.81
CA GLN A 403 8.23 -19.66 16.07
C GLN A 403 6.97 -20.51 15.90
N GLY A 404 6.82 -21.20 14.76
CA GLY A 404 5.61 -21.95 14.42
C GLY A 404 5.21 -22.99 15.47
N ILE A 405 6.16 -23.78 15.97
CA ILE A 405 5.87 -24.79 17.01
C ILE A 405 5.47 -24.13 18.32
N ARG A 406 6.10 -23.01 18.68
CA ARG A 406 5.78 -22.28 19.91
C ARG A 406 4.37 -21.70 19.86
N LEU A 407 3.98 -21.12 18.73
CA LEU A 407 2.63 -20.60 18.49
C LEU A 407 1.58 -21.73 18.52
N ALA A 408 1.90 -22.89 17.92
CA ALA A 408 1.03 -24.05 17.98
C ALA A 408 0.83 -24.54 19.42
N ILE A 409 1.90 -24.62 20.23
CA ILE A 409 1.83 -25.01 21.65
C ILE A 409 0.93 -24.04 22.43
N ASP A 410 1.14 -22.73 22.27
CA ASP A 410 0.37 -21.68 22.95
C ASP A 410 -1.13 -21.78 22.59
N ALA A 411 -1.43 -21.92 21.29
CA ALA A 411 -2.80 -22.08 20.82
C ALA A 411 -3.47 -23.38 21.31
N LEU A 412 -2.73 -24.49 21.36
CA LEU A 412 -3.27 -25.80 21.74
C LEU A 412 -3.40 -25.99 23.26
N GLN A 413 -2.74 -25.15 24.07
CA GLN A 413 -2.74 -25.27 25.53
C GLN A 413 -4.14 -25.11 26.13
N ASP A 414 -4.95 -24.20 25.58
CA ASP A 414 -6.27 -23.85 26.14
C ASP A 414 -7.44 -24.54 25.40
N ILE A 415 -7.16 -25.40 24.42
CA ILE A 415 -8.17 -25.91 23.48
C ILE A 415 -8.28 -27.44 23.53
N HIS A 416 -8.83 -27.97 24.63
CA HIS A 416 -9.04 -29.43 24.78
C HIS A 416 -10.35 -29.95 24.17
N HIS A 417 -11.28 -29.06 23.79
CA HIS A 417 -12.59 -29.45 23.28
C HIS A 417 -12.62 -29.73 21.77
N LEU A 418 -11.56 -29.37 21.04
CA LEU A 418 -11.44 -29.62 19.60
C LEU A 418 -10.77 -30.97 19.33
N ALA A 419 -11.22 -31.64 18.27
CA ALA A 419 -10.68 -32.91 17.81
C ALA A 419 -9.49 -32.73 16.84
N LEU A 420 -9.50 -31.63 16.09
CA LEU A 420 -8.53 -31.32 15.04
C LEU A 420 -8.32 -29.81 14.97
N VAL A 421 -7.07 -29.37 14.87
CA VAL A 421 -6.73 -27.97 14.60
C VAL A 421 -5.83 -27.92 13.37
N TYR A 422 -6.23 -27.18 12.33
CA TYR A 422 -5.38 -26.93 11.18
C TYR A 422 -4.91 -25.48 11.16
N ALA A 423 -3.78 -25.23 10.50
CA ALA A 423 -3.19 -23.91 10.43
C ALA A 423 -3.09 -23.39 8.98
N ASP A 424 -2.82 -22.10 8.86
CA ASP A 424 -2.43 -21.51 7.59
C ASP A 424 -1.00 -21.94 7.20
N GLU A 425 -0.71 -21.82 5.91
CA GLU A 425 0.57 -22.22 5.33
C GLU A 425 1.09 -21.13 4.39
N ALA A 426 2.37 -21.21 4.04
CA ALA A 426 2.92 -20.49 2.90
C ALA A 426 3.52 -21.49 1.91
N ILE A 427 3.22 -21.33 0.64
CA ILE A 427 3.75 -22.18 -0.42
C ILE A 427 5.08 -21.59 -0.88
N LYS A 428 6.12 -22.42 -0.85
CA LYS A 428 7.44 -22.09 -1.39
C LYS A 428 7.45 -22.42 -2.88
N GLU A 429 7.38 -21.38 -3.70
CA GLU A 429 7.44 -21.50 -5.16
C GLU A 429 8.83 -21.96 -5.62
N VAL A 430 8.93 -22.48 -6.84
CA VAL A 430 10.18 -22.99 -7.44
C VAL A 430 11.29 -21.91 -7.50
N ASN A 431 10.91 -20.64 -7.61
CA ASN A 431 11.82 -19.50 -7.60
C ASN A 431 12.22 -19.01 -6.18
N GLY A 432 11.75 -19.69 -5.12
CA GLY A 432 11.99 -19.34 -3.73
C GLY A 432 11.05 -18.29 -3.14
N VAL A 433 10.14 -17.71 -3.92
CA VAL A 433 9.11 -16.77 -3.43
C VAL A 433 8.09 -17.52 -2.58
N LEU A 434 7.67 -16.93 -1.46
CA LEU A 434 6.58 -17.46 -0.66
C LEU A 434 5.25 -16.86 -1.11
N SER A 435 4.30 -17.73 -1.44
CA SER A 435 2.91 -17.36 -1.70
C SER A 435 2.01 -17.73 -0.51
N PRO A 436 1.05 -16.87 -0.13
CA PRO A 436 0.17 -17.11 1.01
C PRO A 436 -0.81 -18.26 0.71
N HIS A 437 -0.97 -19.18 1.65
CA HIS A 437 -2.01 -20.21 1.62
C HIS A 437 -2.87 -20.11 2.88
N PHE A 438 -3.55 -18.97 3.01
CA PHE A 438 -4.46 -18.71 4.12
C PHE A 438 -5.79 -19.41 3.87
N LYS A 439 -6.21 -20.21 4.84
CA LYS A 439 -7.44 -20.99 4.79
C LYS A 439 -8.55 -20.24 5.51
N PRO A 440 -9.82 -20.37 5.08
CA PRO A 440 -10.97 -19.88 5.84
C PRO A 440 -11.21 -20.76 7.09
N ALA A 441 -12.18 -20.40 7.91
CA ALA A 441 -12.74 -21.33 8.89
C ALA A 441 -13.30 -22.59 8.19
N PHE A 442 -13.46 -23.68 8.94
CA PHE A 442 -13.70 -25.00 8.35
C PHE A 442 -14.98 -25.00 7.49
N ASN A 443 -14.80 -25.27 6.20
CA ASN A 443 -15.86 -25.33 5.21
C ASN A 443 -15.95 -26.76 4.66
N LEU A 444 -17.00 -27.48 5.07
CA LEU A 444 -17.17 -28.90 4.75
C LEU A 444 -17.18 -29.14 3.23
N ASP A 445 -17.93 -28.33 2.48
CA ASP A 445 -18.10 -28.54 1.05
C ASP A 445 -16.79 -28.27 0.28
N LEU A 446 -16.05 -27.23 0.66
CA LEU A 446 -14.73 -26.96 0.09
C LEU A 446 -13.72 -28.06 0.44
N PHE A 447 -13.75 -28.58 1.67
CA PHE A 447 -12.93 -29.72 2.08
C PHE A 447 -13.24 -30.97 1.28
N LEU A 448 -14.52 -31.34 1.12
CA LEU A 448 -14.92 -32.54 0.37
C LEU A 448 -14.54 -32.43 -1.12
N SER A 449 -14.62 -31.22 -1.70
CA SER A 449 -14.22 -30.99 -3.09
C SER A 449 -12.71 -31.09 -3.31
N ALA A 450 -11.89 -30.56 -2.41
CA ALA A 450 -10.43 -30.57 -2.59
C ALA A 450 -9.67 -30.85 -1.27
N PRO A 451 -9.76 -32.07 -0.70
CA PRO A 451 -9.20 -32.35 0.63
C PRO A 451 -7.72 -32.00 0.74
N HIS A 452 -6.94 -32.34 -0.30
CA HIS A 452 -5.49 -32.15 -0.34
C HIS A 452 -5.05 -30.67 -0.48
N LEU A 453 -5.85 -29.82 -1.13
CA LEU A 453 -5.57 -28.38 -1.23
C LEU A 453 -6.04 -27.63 0.02
N TYR A 454 -7.11 -28.13 0.64
CA TYR A 454 -7.79 -27.43 1.73
C TYR A 454 -7.23 -27.79 3.11
N LEU A 455 -7.29 -29.07 3.52
CA LEU A 455 -6.92 -29.50 4.87
C LEU A 455 -6.11 -30.79 4.86
N GLN A 456 -4.83 -30.63 5.18
CA GLN A 456 -3.85 -31.65 5.54
C GLN A 456 -2.92 -31.08 6.62
N ARG A 457 -2.10 -31.93 7.26
CA ARG A 457 -1.08 -31.53 8.24
C ARG A 457 -1.67 -30.86 9.47
N GLY A 458 -2.89 -31.25 9.85
CA GLY A 458 -3.54 -30.78 11.08
C GLY A 458 -2.96 -31.44 12.33
N PHE A 459 -3.17 -30.79 13.47
CA PHE A 459 -2.92 -31.33 14.80
C PHE A 459 -4.16 -32.11 15.26
N PHE A 460 -4.05 -33.43 15.34
CA PHE A 460 -5.11 -34.30 15.81
C PHE A 460 -4.99 -34.51 17.32
N HIS A 461 -6.10 -34.31 18.05
CA HIS A 461 -6.14 -34.55 19.49
C HIS A 461 -6.13 -36.06 19.75
N ARG A 462 -5.27 -36.51 20.67
CA ARG A 462 -5.11 -37.94 20.99
C ARG A 462 -6.43 -38.60 21.36
N GLU A 463 -7.22 -37.98 22.24
CA GLU A 463 -8.48 -38.59 22.71
C GLU A 463 -9.52 -38.69 21.60
N ALA A 464 -9.53 -37.74 20.67
CA ALA A 464 -10.42 -37.76 19.52
C ALA A 464 -10.03 -38.87 18.53
N LEU A 465 -8.73 -39.06 18.27
CA LEU A 465 -8.23 -40.19 17.47
C LEU A 465 -8.61 -41.53 18.10
N MET A 466 -8.44 -41.67 19.41
CA MET A 466 -8.85 -42.89 20.14
C MET A 466 -10.36 -43.13 20.04
N ALA A 467 -11.17 -42.07 20.11
CA ALA A 467 -12.62 -42.17 20.04
C ALA A 467 -13.16 -42.62 18.66
N ILE A 468 -12.38 -42.47 17.58
CA ILE A 468 -12.71 -42.97 16.24
C ILE A 468 -12.05 -44.31 15.91
N GLY A 469 -11.38 -44.94 16.88
CA GLY A 469 -10.71 -46.23 16.71
C GLY A 469 -9.28 -46.16 16.15
N GLY A 470 -8.64 -44.98 16.22
CA GLY A 470 -7.30 -44.75 15.70
C GLY A 470 -7.24 -44.58 14.18
N LEU A 471 -6.01 -44.57 13.65
CA LEU A 471 -5.74 -44.47 12.22
C LEU A 471 -5.92 -45.83 11.54
N ASP A 472 -6.65 -45.83 10.43
CA ASP A 472 -6.98 -47.04 9.67
C ASP A 472 -5.80 -47.50 8.81
N THR A 473 -5.29 -48.70 9.09
CA THR A 473 -4.10 -49.24 8.41
C THR A 473 -4.36 -49.60 6.94
N ASP A 474 -5.62 -49.69 6.51
CA ASP A 474 -5.99 -50.03 5.15
C ASP A 474 -5.83 -48.85 4.17
N TYR A 475 -5.76 -47.61 4.67
CA TYR A 475 -5.71 -46.38 3.86
C TYR A 475 -4.39 -45.62 4.02
N GLN A 476 -3.25 -46.28 3.74
CA GLN A 476 -1.91 -45.71 4.00
C GLN A 476 -1.61 -44.39 3.30
N ARG A 477 -2.25 -44.07 2.16
CA ARG A 477 -2.00 -42.81 1.44
C ARG A 477 -2.99 -41.71 1.79
N CYS A 478 -4.15 -42.08 2.36
CA CYS A 478 -5.27 -41.18 2.63
C CYS A 478 -5.74 -41.25 4.09
N PHE A 479 -4.88 -41.68 5.01
CA PHE A 479 -5.20 -41.87 6.42
C PHE A 479 -5.64 -40.56 7.11
N GLU A 480 -5.09 -39.40 6.74
CA GLU A 480 -5.57 -38.11 7.26
C GLU A 480 -7.01 -37.85 6.82
N LEU A 481 -7.33 -38.05 5.54
CA LEU A 481 -8.69 -37.90 5.01
C LEU A 481 -9.66 -38.86 5.73
N ASP A 482 -9.26 -40.12 5.92
CA ASP A 482 -10.02 -41.11 6.68
C ASP A 482 -10.33 -40.62 8.10
N ALA A 483 -9.30 -40.18 8.84
CA ALA A 483 -9.43 -39.70 10.20
C ALA A 483 -10.34 -38.48 10.28
N ILE A 484 -10.15 -37.48 9.40
CA ILE A 484 -10.98 -36.26 9.36
C ILE A 484 -12.45 -36.62 9.10
N LEU A 485 -12.74 -37.48 8.12
CA LEU A 485 -14.12 -37.89 7.83
C LEU A 485 -14.77 -38.63 9.00
N LYS A 486 -14.02 -39.50 9.69
CA LYS A 486 -14.50 -40.18 10.91
C LYS A 486 -14.76 -39.19 12.05
N LEU A 487 -13.89 -38.19 12.23
CA LEU A 487 -14.09 -37.12 13.21
C LEU A 487 -15.37 -36.32 12.90
N LEU A 488 -15.62 -35.98 11.64
CA LEU A 488 -16.83 -35.28 11.21
C LEU A 488 -18.10 -36.09 11.50
N ILE A 489 -18.08 -37.40 11.28
CA ILE A 489 -19.22 -38.28 11.63
C ILE A 489 -19.44 -38.35 13.15
N ARG A 490 -18.35 -38.34 13.93
CA ARG A 490 -18.40 -38.54 15.39
C ARG A 490 -18.73 -37.26 16.17
N PHE A 491 -18.17 -36.13 15.75
CA PHE A 491 -18.15 -34.88 16.52
C PHE A 491 -18.69 -33.66 15.76
N ASP A 492 -19.08 -33.82 14.48
CA ASP A 492 -19.55 -32.75 13.60
C ASP A 492 -18.47 -31.68 13.29
N ILE A 493 -18.83 -30.68 12.47
CA ILE A 493 -17.93 -29.62 11.99
C ILE A 493 -17.36 -28.74 13.11
N GLY A 494 -18.07 -28.63 14.24
CA GLY A 494 -17.66 -27.79 15.38
C GLY A 494 -16.43 -28.30 16.13
N ALA A 495 -16.01 -29.54 15.87
CA ALA A 495 -14.82 -30.13 16.48
C ALA A 495 -13.51 -29.80 15.73
N ILE A 496 -13.59 -29.09 14.60
CA ILE A 496 -12.43 -28.70 13.80
C ILE A 496 -12.17 -27.20 13.97
N GLY A 497 -10.99 -26.86 14.51
CA GLY A 497 -10.54 -25.49 14.66
C GLY A 497 -9.56 -25.05 13.58
N HIS A 498 -9.50 -23.74 13.38
CA HIS A 498 -8.53 -23.08 12.52
C HIS A 498 -7.63 -22.18 13.36
N LEU A 499 -6.33 -22.39 13.28
CA LEU A 499 -5.32 -21.46 13.73
C LEU A 499 -4.95 -20.56 12.55
N SER A 500 -5.44 -19.32 12.54
CA SER A 500 -5.21 -18.33 11.47
C SER A 500 -3.78 -17.77 11.50
N ASP A 501 -2.81 -18.67 11.36
CA ASP A 501 -1.39 -18.42 11.55
C ASP A 501 -0.55 -19.35 10.67
N VAL A 502 0.53 -18.85 10.06
CA VAL A 502 1.44 -19.64 9.23
C VAL A 502 2.44 -20.40 10.10
N ILE A 503 2.22 -21.71 10.23
CA ILE A 503 3.05 -22.60 11.04
C ILE A 503 4.15 -23.27 10.19
N ALA A 504 3.84 -23.60 8.93
CA ALA A 504 4.74 -24.32 8.03
C ALA A 504 4.82 -23.69 6.63
N LEU A 505 6.00 -23.80 6.02
CA LEU A 505 6.28 -23.48 4.64
C LEU A 505 6.33 -24.78 3.83
N ILE A 506 5.47 -24.88 2.82
CA ILE A 506 5.23 -26.11 2.07
C ILE A 506 5.85 -25.96 0.67
N PRO A 507 6.77 -26.84 0.25
CA PRO A 507 7.24 -26.87 -1.13
C PRO A 507 6.08 -27.09 -2.09
N LYS A 508 6.04 -26.36 -3.21
CA LYS A 508 4.95 -26.44 -4.19
C LYS A 508 4.69 -27.86 -4.70
N GLU A 509 5.73 -28.67 -4.79
CA GLU A 509 5.71 -30.06 -5.25
C GLU A 509 4.86 -30.95 -4.34
N VAL A 510 4.76 -30.60 -3.05
CA VAL A 510 3.95 -31.33 -2.06
C VAL A 510 2.45 -31.03 -2.23
N CYS A 511 2.11 -29.87 -2.82
CA CYS A 511 0.72 -29.44 -3.01
C CYS A 511 0.04 -30.11 -4.22
N THR A 512 0.76 -30.87 -5.04
CA THR A 512 0.22 -31.50 -6.26
C THR A 512 -0.23 -32.93 -5.99
N ALA A 513 -1.42 -33.11 -5.41
CA ALA A 513 -2.04 -34.43 -5.33
C ALA A 513 -3.17 -34.58 -6.37
N THR A 514 -3.25 -35.74 -6.98
CA THR A 514 -4.33 -36.10 -7.92
C THR A 514 -5.44 -36.86 -7.21
N ALA A 515 -6.64 -36.82 -7.77
CA ALA A 515 -7.75 -37.68 -7.35
C ALA A 515 -7.31 -39.15 -7.36
N SER A 516 -7.45 -39.85 -6.22
CA SER A 516 -7.07 -41.25 -6.08
C SER A 516 -8.27 -42.16 -5.84
N GLN A 517 -8.10 -43.46 -6.09
CA GLN A 517 -9.14 -44.46 -5.83
C GLN A 517 -9.44 -44.59 -4.32
N GLU A 518 -8.43 -44.49 -3.45
CA GLU A 518 -8.61 -44.47 -1.99
C GLU A 518 -9.48 -43.27 -1.56
N GLN A 519 -9.21 -42.07 -2.08
CA GLN A 519 -10.03 -40.88 -1.79
C GLN A 519 -11.49 -41.09 -2.19
N GLN A 520 -11.73 -41.64 -3.39
CA GLN A 520 -13.09 -41.92 -3.85
C GLN A 520 -13.82 -42.87 -2.91
N GLN A 521 -13.17 -43.95 -2.47
CA GLN A 521 -13.75 -44.92 -1.54
C GLN A 521 -14.09 -44.29 -0.20
N LEU A 522 -13.19 -43.46 0.35
CA LEU A 522 -13.41 -42.77 1.62
C LEU A 522 -14.58 -41.77 1.56
N LEU A 523 -14.64 -40.96 0.49
CA LEU A 523 -15.73 -40.00 0.27
C LEU A 523 -17.07 -40.72 0.04
N GLN A 524 -17.07 -41.82 -0.71
CA GLN A 524 -18.25 -42.67 -0.90
C GLN A 524 -18.74 -43.27 0.41
N ARG A 525 -17.82 -43.75 1.26
CA ARG A 525 -18.14 -44.29 2.58
C ARG A 525 -18.70 -43.22 3.51
N TYR A 526 -18.16 -42.00 3.45
CA TYR A 526 -18.68 -40.86 4.20
C TYR A 526 -20.12 -40.52 3.81
N LEU A 527 -20.43 -40.48 2.50
CA LEU A 527 -21.81 -40.25 2.01
C LEU A 527 -22.78 -41.32 2.54
N LEU A 528 -22.38 -42.60 2.48
CA LEU A 528 -23.18 -43.71 2.99
C LEU A 528 -23.44 -43.58 4.50
N GLN A 529 -22.42 -43.23 5.29
CA GLN A 529 -22.55 -43.06 6.74
C GLN A 529 -23.41 -41.85 7.13
N ARG A 530 -23.48 -40.83 6.26
CA ARG A 530 -24.41 -39.69 6.40
C ARG A 530 -25.85 -40.01 5.98
N GLY A 531 -26.12 -41.23 5.49
CA GLY A 531 -27.44 -41.67 5.05
C GLY A 531 -27.78 -41.38 3.59
N PHE A 532 -26.77 -41.08 2.76
CA PHE A 532 -26.95 -40.87 1.32
C PHE A 532 -26.65 -42.15 0.54
N ASP A 533 -27.55 -43.13 0.62
CA ASP A 533 -27.38 -44.47 0.02
C ASP A 533 -27.17 -44.46 -1.51
N GLN A 534 -27.71 -43.44 -2.19
CA GLN A 534 -27.58 -43.22 -3.63
C GLN A 534 -26.55 -42.13 -3.98
N GLY A 535 -25.81 -41.66 -2.98
CA GLY A 535 -24.79 -40.63 -3.18
C GLY A 535 -23.59 -41.17 -3.97
N SER A 536 -22.85 -40.27 -4.61
CA SER A 536 -21.59 -40.63 -5.26
C SER A 536 -20.57 -39.50 -5.26
N ALA A 537 -19.29 -39.86 -5.12
CA ALA A 537 -18.16 -38.94 -5.28
C ALA A 537 -17.47 -39.19 -6.63
N THR A 538 -17.37 -38.16 -7.47
CA THR A 538 -16.75 -38.24 -8.81
C THR A 538 -15.78 -37.11 -9.05
N ALA A 539 -14.65 -37.37 -9.70
CA ALA A 539 -13.68 -36.36 -10.11
C ALA A 539 -13.42 -36.45 -11.63
N GLN A 540 -13.25 -35.30 -12.26
CA GLN A 540 -12.73 -35.19 -13.63
C GLN A 540 -11.24 -34.79 -13.56
N PRO A 541 -10.43 -35.16 -14.56
CA PRO A 541 -9.03 -34.70 -14.62
C PRO A 541 -8.94 -33.18 -14.50
N GLY A 542 -8.13 -32.69 -13.56
CA GLY A 542 -7.91 -31.27 -13.32
C GLY A 542 -9.09 -30.52 -12.66
N LYS A 543 -10.10 -31.22 -12.15
CA LYS A 543 -11.22 -30.61 -11.40
C LYS A 543 -11.34 -31.18 -9.98
N PRO A 544 -11.90 -30.40 -9.04
CA PRO A 544 -12.25 -30.90 -7.70
C PRO A 544 -13.25 -32.06 -7.74
N TRP A 545 -13.34 -32.78 -6.61
CA TRP A 545 -14.37 -33.79 -6.39
C TRP A 545 -15.76 -33.14 -6.35
N GLN A 546 -16.69 -33.76 -7.07
CA GLN A 546 -18.11 -33.44 -7.04
C GLN A 546 -18.83 -34.44 -6.14
N MET A 547 -19.55 -33.92 -5.13
CA MET A 547 -20.43 -34.73 -4.28
C MET A 547 -21.85 -34.73 -4.84
N GLN A 548 -22.37 -35.91 -5.15
CA GLN A 548 -23.78 -36.10 -5.47
C GLN A 548 -24.47 -36.76 -4.27
N TYR A 549 -25.50 -36.14 -3.71
CA TYR A 549 -26.18 -36.61 -2.50
C TYR A 549 -27.43 -37.46 -2.81
N GLY A 550 -28.04 -37.27 -3.98
CA GLY A 550 -29.22 -38.04 -4.41
C GLY A 550 -29.45 -38.00 -5.91
N ARG A 551 -30.23 -38.97 -6.43
CA ARG A 551 -30.60 -39.07 -7.85
C ARG A 551 -32.11 -39.08 -8.02
N ASN A 552 -32.61 -38.42 -9.09
CA ASN A 552 -34.00 -38.47 -9.55
C ASN A 552 -35.06 -38.07 -8.50
N ILE A 553 -34.84 -36.97 -7.79
CA ILE A 553 -35.80 -36.46 -6.79
C ILE A 553 -36.61 -35.32 -7.39
N THR A 554 -37.93 -35.43 -7.26
CA THR A 554 -38.93 -34.42 -7.64
C THR A 554 -39.17 -33.50 -6.46
N LEU A 555 -38.88 -32.19 -6.60
CA LEU A 555 -39.01 -31.20 -5.51
C LEU A 555 -40.32 -30.42 -5.58
N SER A 556 -41.15 -30.41 -4.53
CA SER A 556 -42.30 -29.50 -4.50
C SER A 556 -41.83 -28.04 -4.55
N LEU A 557 -42.12 -27.34 -5.65
CA LEU A 557 -41.51 -26.06 -5.99
C LEU A 557 -42.52 -24.94 -6.32
N SER A 558 -42.36 -23.80 -5.68
CA SER A 558 -42.98 -22.52 -6.08
C SER A 558 -41.91 -21.58 -6.62
N VAL A 559 -42.07 -21.10 -7.84
CA VAL A 559 -41.23 -20.06 -8.44
C VAL A 559 -41.84 -18.70 -8.15
N ILE A 560 -41.06 -17.77 -7.59
CA ILE A 560 -41.45 -16.38 -7.37
C ILE A 560 -40.60 -15.51 -8.29
N LEU A 561 -41.23 -14.91 -9.29
CA LEU A 561 -40.57 -14.09 -10.31
C LEU A 561 -41.07 -12.66 -10.22
N VAL A 562 -40.19 -11.69 -9.96
CA VAL A 562 -40.53 -10.26 -10.04
C VAL A 562 -40.46 -9.83 -11.49
N ALA A 563 -41.56 -9.30 -12.04
CA ALA A 563 -41.68 -9.02 -13.48
C ALA A 563 -40.70 -7.94 -13.99
N GLY A 564 -40.34 -6.96 -13.14
CA GLY A 564 -39.54 -5.81 -13.52
C GLY A 564 -40.25 -4.89 -14.52
N ASP A 565 -39.46 -4.16 -15.31
CA ASP A 565 -39.90 -3.18 -16.31
C ASP A 565 -39.36 -3.46 -17.73
N ASN A 566 -38.53 -4.49 -17.90
CA ASN A 566 -37.93 -4.87 -19.18
C ASN A 566 -38.59 -6.14 -19.75
N LEU A 567 -39.51 -5.96 -20.72
CA LEU A 567 -40.23 -7.07 -21.35
C LEU A 567 -39.31 -8.09 -22.06
N PRO A 568 -38.32 -7.69 -22.90
CA PRO A 568 -37.39 -8.64 -23.51
C PRO A 568 -36.63 -9.51 -22.51
N ALA A 569 -36.19 -8.93 -21.39
CA ALA A 569 -35.51 -9.68 -20.33
C ALA A 569 -36.47 -10.70 -19.68
N LEU A 570 -37.68 -10.27 -19.32
CA LEU A 570 -38.71 -11.13 -18.73
C LEU A 570 -39.08 -12.29 -19.66
N GLN A 571 -39.29 -12.02 -20.95
CA GLN A 571 -39.60 -13.04 -21.97
C GLN A 571 -38.48 -14.06 -22.11
N ARG A 572 -37.22 -13.61 -22.12
CA ARG A 572 -36.04 -14.49 -22.18
C ARG A 572 -35.92 -15.35 -20.92
N CYS A 573 -36.05 -14.75 -19.74
CA CYS A 573 -36.04 -15.48 -18.46
C CYS A 573 -37.10 -16.57 -18.47
N PHE A 574 -38.34 -16.21 -18.79
CA PHE A 574 -39.46 -17.15 -18.86
C PHE A 574 -39.21 -18.27 -19.87
N THR A 575 -38.83 -17.94 -21.10
CA THR A 575 -38.64 -18.91 -22.19
C THR A 575 -37.53 -19.89 -21.86
N THR A 576 -36.37 -19.38 -21.40
CA THR A 576 -35.23 -20.23 -21.07
C THR A 576 -35.48 -21.08 -19.83
N LEU A 577 -36.22 -20.57 -18.84
CA LEU A 577 -36.65 -21.35 -17.67
C LEU A 577 -37.45 -22.58 -18.11
N TYR A 578 -38.54 -22.40 -18.86
CA TYR A 578 -39.37 -23.53 -19.31
C TYR A 578 -38.63 -24.49 -20.25
N GLN A 579 -37.67 -24.01 -21.05
CA GLN A 579 -36.87 -24.86 -21.93
C GLN A 579 -35.85 -25.72 -21.19
N GLN A 580 -35.22 -25.18 -20.15
CA GLN A 580 -34.12 -25.84 -19.43
C GLN A 580 -34.57 -26.55 -18.14
N MET A 581 -35.77 -26.26 -17.64
CA MET A 581 -36.29 -26.91 -16.45
C MET A 581 -36.71 -28.36 -16.76
N PRO A 582 -36.39 -29.34 -15.90
CA PRO A 582 -36.84 -30.72 -16.10
C PRO A 582 -38.37 -30.82 -16.21
N THR A 583 -38.86 -31.91 -16.82
CA THR A 583 -40.30 -32.19 -16.94
C THR A 583 -40.91 -32.52 -15.57
N GLN A 584 -41.12 -31.48 -14.78
CA GLN A 584 -41.75 -31.51 -13.48
C GLN A 584 -42.72 -30.32 -13.39
N ALA A 585 -43.90 -30.53 -12.81
CA ALA A 585 -44.82 -29.45 -12.51
C ALA A 585 -44.29 -28.61 -11.33
N PHE A 586 -44.25 -27.29 -11.51
CA PHE A 586 -43.97 -26.28 -10.50
C PHE A 586 -44.99 -25.16 -10.63
N GLU A 587 -45.41 -24.54 -9.53
CA GLU A 587 -46.26 -23.34 -9.61
C GLU A 587 -45.39 -22.09 -9.80
N MET A 588 -45.85 -21.12 -10.59
CA MET A 588 -45.16 -19.85 -10.79
C MET A 588 -46.04 -18.68 -10.32
N ARG A 589 -45.50 -17.84 -9.47
CA ARG A 589 -46.10 -16.56 -9.06
C ARG A 589 -45.29 -15.43 -9.66
N VAL A 590 -45.89 -14.70 -10.60
CA VAL A 590 -45.28 -13.52 -11.21
C VAL A 590 -45.79 -12.28 -10.48
N VAL A 591 -44.87 -11.55 -9.86
CA VAL A 591 -45.18 -10.37 -9.07
C VAL A 591 -45.16 -9.15 -9.97
N VAL A 592 -46.29 -8.45 -9.99
CA VAL A 592 -46.49 -7.22 -10.77
C VAL A 592 -46.57 -6.06 -9.79
N GLN A 593 -45.74 -5.04 -10.01
CA GLN A 593 -45.62 -3.86 -9.14
C GLN A 593 -46.29 -2.65 -9.78
N PRO A 594 -46.52 -1.55 -9.03
CA PRO A 594 -47.25 -0.39 -9.56
C PRO A 594 -46.57 0.29 -10.75
N HIS A 595 -45.25 0.10 -10.91
CA HIS A 595 -44.45 0.68 -11.98
C HIS A 595 -44.25 -0.26 -13.18
N THR A 596 -44.78 -1.49 -13.14
CA THR A 596 -44.71 -2.43 -14.26
C THR A 596 -45.50 -1.89 -15.45
N SER A 597 -44.89 -1.90 -16.64
CA SER A 597 -45.45 -1.32 -17.87
C SER A 597 -46.70 -2.05 -18.36
N ASP A 598 -47.56 -1.32 -19.09
CA ASP A 598 -48.76 -1.89 -19.71
C ASP A 598 -48.43 -3.00 -20.71
N GLU A 599 -47.27 -2.92 -21.36
CA GLU A 599 -46.78 -3.94 -22.30
C GLU A 599 -46.51 -5.27 -21.58
N ILE A 600 -45.85 -5.23 -20.42
CA ILE A 600 -45.62 -6.41 -19.59
C ILE A 600 -46.95 -6.97 -19.07
N ARG A 601 -47.86 -6.10 -18.60
CA ARG A 601 -49.19 -6.53 -18.13
C ARG A 601 -49.98 -7.23 -19.24
N ALA A 602 -50.01 -6.67 -20.44
CA ALA A 602 -50.68 -7.27 -21.59
C ALA A 602 -50.06 -8.62 -21.99
N TRP A 603 -48.73 -8.74 -21.92
CA TRP A 603 -48.03 -9.99 -22.18
C TRP A 603 -48.34 -11.06 -21.11
N LEU A 604 -48.34 -10.70 -19.83
CA LEU A 604 -48.70 -11.60 -18.73
C LEU A 604 -50.16 -12.07 -18.82
N ASP A 605 -51.10 -11.17 -19.16
CA ASP A 605 -52.50 -11.52 -19.39
C ASP A 605 -52.66 -12.50 -20.55
N TRP A 606 -51.93 -12.28 -21.64
CA TRP A 606 -51.89 -13.22 -22.77
C TRP A 606 -51.32 -14.57 -22.32
N LEU A 607 -50.29 -14.56 -21.50
CA LEU A 607 -49.61 -15.76 -21.02
C LEU A 607 -50.50 -16.59 -20.08
N VAL A 608 -51.24 -15.97 -19.17
CA VAL A 608 -52.24 -16.65 -18.32
C VAL A 608 -53.39 -17.24 -19.13
N LYS A 609 -53.84 -16.56 -20.21
CA LYS A 609 -54.91 -17.06 -21.08
C LYS A 609 -54.50 -18.26 -21.92
N ASN A 610 -53.24 -18.32 -22.34
CA ASN A 610 -52.74 -19.35 -23.27
C ASN A 610 -51.98 -20.48 -22.58
N ASN A 611 -51.70 -20.37 -21.27
CA ASN A 611 -50.95 -21.37 -20.52
C ASN A 611 -51.81 -21.98 -19.39
N THR A 612 -51.71 -23.30 -19.20
CA THR A 612 -52.58 -24.05 -18.29
C THR A 612 -52.27 -23.77 -16.82
N ALA A 613 -53.24 -23.24 -16.05
CA ALA A 613 -53.48 -23.28 -14.58
C ALA A 613 -52.34 -23.07 -13.54
N VAL A 614 -51.09 -22.92 -13.98
CA VAL A 614 -49.89 -23.07 -13.14
C VAL A 614 -49.21 -21.73 -12.85
N ILE A 615 -49.66 -20.66 -13.51
CA ILE A 615 -49.10 -19.31 -13.43
C ILE A 615 -50.11 -18.38 -12.80
N HIS A 616 -49.71 -17.75 -11.71
CA HIS A 616 -50.52 -16.82 -10.94
C HIS A 616 -49.88 -15.43 -10.95
N ILE A 617 -50.65 -14.43 -11.38
CA ILE A 617 -50.23 -13.03 -11.29
C ILE A 617 -50.55 -12.55 -9.87
N VAL A 618 -49.54 -11.99 -9.19
CA VAL A 618 -49.68 -11.39 -7.86
C VAL A 618 -49.51 -9.89 -7.99
N GLU A 619 -50.63 -9.16 -7.89
CA GLU A 619 -50.60 -7.70 -7.83
C GLU A 619 -50.06 -7.24 -6.47
N SER A 620 -48.98 -6.48 -6.51
CA SER A 620 -48.36 -5.86 -5.35
C SER A 620 -48.52 -4.35 -5.41
N HIS A 621 -48.93 -3.74 -4.31
CA HIS A 621 -48.92 -2.29 -4.15
C HIS A 621 -47.54 -1.77 -3.70
N GLU A 622 -46.59 -2.67 -3.43
CA GLU A 622 -45.26 -2.35 -2.94
C GLU A 622 -44.32 -1.95 -4.08
N ARG A 623 -43.49 -0.93 -3.85
CA ARG A 623 -42.44 -0.53 -4.79
C ARG A 623 -41.13 -1.29 -4.61
N SER A 624 -40.90 -1.87 -3.43
CA SER A 624 -39.70 -2.65 -3.12
C SER A 624 -39.87 -4.11 -3.57
N ASP A 625 -38.89 -4.64 -4.31
CA ASP A 625 -38.83 -6.06 -4.68
C ASP A 625 -38.93 -6.98 -3.45
N MET A 626 -38.22 -6.62 -2.38
CA MET A 626 -38.14 -7.44 -1.16
C MET A 626 -39.52 -7.61 -0.52
N MET A 627 -40.26 -6.52 -0.39
CA MET A 627 -41.64 -6.55 0.14
C MET A 627 -42.58 -7.30 -0.80
N ALA A 628 -42.43 -7.12 -2.11
CA ALA A 628 -43.24 -7.76 -3.12
C ALA A 628 -43.02 -9.29 -3.14
N ILE A 629 -41.77 -9.75 -3.00
CA ILE A 629 -41.39 -11.16 -2.85
C ILE A 629 -41.98 -11.74 -1.56
N ASN A 630 -41.83 -11.06 -0.42
CA ASN A 630 -42.41 -11.51 0.85
C ASN A 630 -43.92 -11.72 0.73
N ARG A 631 -44.65 -10.77 0.12
CA ARG A 631 -46.10 -10.89 -0.09
C ARG A 631 -46.48 -12.04 -1.02
N ALA A 632 -45.74 -12.23 -2.10
CA ALA A 632 -45.97 -13.34 -3.02
C ALA A 632 -45.71 -14.70 -2.37
N SER A 633 -44.69 -14.79 -1.49
CA SER A 633 -44.32 -16.02 -0.78
C SER A 633 -45.39 -16.50 0.22
N GLN A 634 -46.21 -15.59 0.77
CA GLN A 634 -47.28 -15.96 1.71
C GLN A 634 -48.34 -16.88 1.09
N HIS A 635 -48.45 -16.87 -0.25
CA HIS A 635 -49.41 -17.68 -0.98
C HIS A 635 -48.79 -18.99 -1.49
N ALA A 636 -47.48 -19.19 -1.30
CA ALA A 636 -46.75 -20.38 -1.75
C ALA A 636 -46.89 -21.53 -0.76
N THR A 637 -47.34 -22.68 -1.24
CA THR A 637 -47.59 -23.88 -0.42
C THR A 637 -46.55 -24.98 -0.63
N SER A 638 -45.65 -24.81 -1.61
CA SER A 638 -44.62 -25.80 -1.89
C SER A 638 -43.53 -25.83 -0.81
N GLU A 639 -42.82 -26.94 -0.76
CA GLU A 639 -41.74 -27.17 0.22
C GLU A 639 -40.55 -26.23 -0.02
N TYR A 640 -40.27 -25.90 -1.29
CA TYR A 640 -39.20 -24.99 -1.67
C TYR A 640 -39.74 -23.81 -2.47
N LEU A 641 -39.09 -22.66 -2.26
CA LEU A 641 -39.27 -21.44 -3.04
C LEU A 641 -38.03 -21.22 -3.91
N LEU A 642 -38.24 -20.93 -5.19
CA LEU A 642 -37.19 -20.42 -6.08
C LEU A 642 -37.46 -18.96 -6.37
N LEU A 643 -36.63 -18.08 -5.81
CA LEU A 643 -36.67 -16.64 -6.08
C LEU A 643 -35.90 -16.38 -7.37
N LEU A 644 -36.51 -15.67 -8.32
CA LEU A 644 -35.92 -15.33 -9.61
C LEU A 644 -36.05 -13.84 -9.95
N ASN A 645 -34.99 -13.32 -10.54
CA ASN A 645 -34.95 -12.00 -11.17
C ASN A 645 -35.21 -12.12 -12.69
N ALA A 646 -36.07 -11.26 -13.25
CA ALA A 646 -36.41 -11.22 -14.67
C ALA A 646 -35.20 -11.00 -15.60
N ASN A 647 -34.07 -10.50 -15.10
CA ASN A 647 -32.85 -10.30 -15.89
C ASN A 647 -31.98 -11.57 -16.05
N THR A 648 -32.44 -12.72 -15.54
CA THR A 648 -31.71 -14.00 -15.66
C THR A 648 -32.06 -14.76 -16.93
N ALA A 649 -31.19 -15.69 -17.34
CA ALA A 649 -31.41 -16.61 -18.43
C ALA A 649 -30.74 -17.97 -18.12
N PHE A 650 -31.45 -19.06 -18.41
CA PHE A 650 -30.99 -20.41 -18.10
C PHE A 650 -30.26 -20.99 -19.31
N VAL A 651 -28.99 -21.33 -19.13
CA VAL A 651 -28.06 -21.67 -20.24
C VAL A 651 -27.54 -23.12 -20.20
N SER A 652 -27.85 -23.86 -19.14
CA SER A 652 -27.44 -25.26 -18.97
C SER A 652 -28.63 -26.09 -18.54
N SER A 653 -28.80 -27.31 -19.05
CA SER A 653 -29.85 -28.24 -18.60
C SER A 653 -29.59 -28.83 -17.21
N THR A 654 -28.37 -28.70 -16.69
CA THR A 654 -28.00 -29.20 -15.35
C THR A 654 -28.20 -28.16 -14.24
N TRP A 655 -28.64 -26.94 -14.58
CA TRP A 655 -28.73 -25.85 -13.61
C TRP A 655 -29.62 -26.24 -12.41
N PHE A 656 -30.81 -26.76 -12.68
CA PHE A 656 -31.75 -27.06 -11.62
C PHE A 656 -31.28 -28.27 -10.80
N THR A 657 -30.84 -29.33 -11.48
CA THR A 657 -30.38 -30.56 -10.80
C THR A 657 -29.15 -30.30 -9.91
N GLY A 658 -28.28 -29.36 -10.28
CA GLY A 658 -27.19 -28.89 -9.42
C GLY A 658 -27.69 -28.24 -8.12
N LEU A 659 -28.71 -27.38 -8.19
CA LEU A 659 -29.32 -26.78 -6.99
C LEU A 659 -30.01 -27.83 -6.10
N VAL A 660 -30.80 -28.71 -6.73
CA VAL A 660 -31.53 -29.80 -6.05
C VAL A 660 -30.58 -30.67 -5.26
N ASN A 661 -29.42 -31.03 -5.83
CA ASN A 661 -28.43 -31.89 -5.20
C ASN A 661 -28.10 -31.46 -3.75
N HIS A 662 -27.92 -30.16 -3.52
CA HIS A 662 -27.60 -29.64 -2.19
C HIS A 662 -28.83 -29.30 -1.36
N ALA A 663 -29.93 -28.87 -1.99
CA ALA A 663 -31.16 -28.51 -1.28
C ALA A 663 -31.72 -29.66 -0.43
N LEU A 664 -31.48 -30.90 -0.87
CA LEU A 664 -31.91 -32.13 -0.18
C LEU A 664 -31.22 -32.36 1.17
N ARG A 665 -30.04 -31.77 1.39
CA ARG A 665 -29.31 -31.92 2.64
C ARG A 665 -30.07 -31.22 3.78
N PRO A 666 -30.39 -31.91 4.89
CA PRO A 666 -31.15 -31.34 5.99
C PRO A 666 -30.53 -30.06 6.57
N GLU A 667 -29.20 -29.99 6.62
CA GLU A 667 -28.45 -28.84 7.14
C GLU A 667 -28.39 -27.65 6.17
N VAL A 668 -28.80 -27.80 4.91
CA VAL A 668 -28.75 -26.74 3.90
C VAL A 668 -30.07 -25.98 3.88
N GLY A 669 -29.99 -24.67 4.15
CA GLY A 669 -31.14 -23.77 4.17
C GLY A 669 -31.47 -23.21 2.79
N CYS A 670 -30.44 -22.80 2.04
CA CYS A 670 -30.61 -22.27 0.69
C CYS A 670 -29.43 -22.61 -0.23
N VAL A 671 -29.70 -22.56 -1.54
CA VAL A 671 -28.74 -22.89 -2.60
C VAL A 671 -28.85 -21.88 -3.74
N ALA A 672 -27.72 -21.43 -4.28
CA ALA A 672 -27.66 -20.54 -5.44
C ALA A 672 -26.74 -21.10 -6.54
N PRO A 673 -27.00 -20.75 -7.82
CA PRO A 673 -26.09 -21.05 -8.91
C PRO A 673 -24.92 -20.07 -8.93
N GLN A 674 -23.89 -20.42 -9.70
CA GLN A 674 -22.94 -19.44 -10.18
C GLN A 674 -23.60 -18.54 -11.24
N LEU A 675 -23.60 -17.23 -11.01
CA LEU A 675 -24.11 -16.25 -11.95
C LEU A 675 -23.00 -15.78 -12.89
N ILE A 676 -23.25 -15.83 -14.19
CA ILE A 676 -22.36 -15.30 -15.24
C ILE A 676 -23.07 -14.24 -16.07
N ASN A 677 -22.34 -13.37 -16.76
CA ASN A 677 -22.91 -12.48 -17.77
C ASN A 677 -22.92 -13.15 -19.16
N PHE A 678 -23.42 -12.45 -20.17
CA PHE A 678 -23.46 -12.96 -21.55
C PHE A 678 -22.08 -13.02 -22.22
N ASP A 679 -21.04 -12.43 -21.61
CA ASP A 679 -19.65 -12.50 -22.05
C ASP A 679 -18.86 -13.62 -21.33
N ASN A 680 -19.55 -14.53 -20.63
CA ASN A 680 -18.97 -15.64 -19.85
C ASN A 680 -18.04 -15.20 -18.70
N GLN A 681 -18.26 -14.01 -18.15
CA GLN A 681 -17.60 -13.54 -16.94
C GLN A 681 -18.50 -13.78 -15.74
N ILE A 682 -17.92 -14.16 -14.61
CA ILE A 682 -18.65 -14.40 -13.37
C ILE A 682 -19.15 -13.06 -12.82
N VAL A 683 -20.44 -13.02 -12.48
CA VAL A 683 -21.12 -11.89 -11.83
C VAL A 683 -21.19 -12.12 -10.33
N CYS A 684 -21.49 -13.34 -9.88
CA CYS A 684 -21.52 -13.67 -8.45
C CYS A 684 -21.51 -15.19 -8.25
N ALA A 685 -20.61 -15.69 -7.41
CA ALA A 685 -20.58 -17.07 -6.94
C ALA A 685 -20.75 -17.17 -5.41
N GLY A 686 -21.52 -16.25 -4.83
CA GLY A 686 -21.62 -16.03 -3.38
C GLY A 686 -20.99 -14.69 -2.96
N TYR A 687 -21.29 -14.22 -1.74
CA TYR A 687 -20.70 -12.99 -1.20
C TYR A 687 -19.65 -13.29 -0.14
N LEU A 688 -18.52 -12.59 -0.22
CA LEU A 688 -17.51 -12.48 0.82
C LEU A 688 -17.73 -11.17 1.58
N LEU A 689 -17.83 -11.19 2.91
CA LEU A 689 -18.14 -10.01 3.72
C LEU A 689 -16.89 -9.20 4.08
N GLY A 690 -17.11 -7.94 4.44
CA GLY A 690 -16.09 -7.01 4.94
C GLY A 690 -15.27 -6.33 3.86
N ILE A 691 -15.18 -6.92 2.67
CA ILE A 691 -14.39 -6.37 1.56
C ILE A 691 -14.98 -5.04 1.11
N ASN A 692 -14.10 -4.04 1.00
CA ASN A 692 -14.39 -2.62 0.82
C ASN A 692 -15.43 -2.08 1.81
N GLY A 693 -15.54 -2.67 3.00
CA GLY A 693 -16.41 -2.23 4.07
C GLY A 693 -17.77 -2.92 4.15
N LEU A 694 -18.22 -3.67 3.13
CA LEU A 694 -19.50 -4.38 3.22
C LEU A 694 -19.41 -5.84 2.76
N ALA A 695 -19.32 -6.05 1.46
CA ALA A 695 -19.23 -7.37 0.84
C ALA A 695 -18.79 -7.26 -0.62
N PHE A 696 -18.24 -8.35 -1.15
CA PHE A 696 -17.80 -8.45 -2.53
C PHE A 696 -18.33 -9.75 -3.17
N PRO A 697 -18.89 -9.69 -4.39
CA PRO A 697 -19.32 -10.87 -5.11
C PRO A 697 -18.12 -11.72 -5.55
N MET A 698 -18.07 -12.97 -5.08
CA MET A 698 -16.97 -13.88 -5.38
C MET A 698 -16.87 -14.10 -6.90
N GLY A 699 -15.67 -13.87 -7.45
CA GLY A 699 -15.33 -14.15 -8.84
C GLY A 699 -15.73 -13.04 -9.81
N TYR A 700 -16.24 -11.91 -9.31
CA TYR A 700 -16.68 -10.81 -10.16
C TYR A 700 -15.62 -10.38 -11.19
N GLY A 701 -15.97 -10.49 -12.47
CA GLY A 701 -15.08 -10.15 -13.59
C GLY A 701 -14.13 -11.26 -14.04
N GLU A 702 -14.01 -12.35 -13.28
CA GLU A 702 -13.22 -13.51 -13.69
C GLU A 702 -13.93 -14.30 -14.79
N ASN A 703 -13.14 -14.91 -15.68
CA ASN A 703 -13.70 -15.79 -16.69
C ASN A 703 -14.33 -17.03 -16.03
N TRP A 704 -15.50 -17.43 -16.52
CA TRP A 704 -16.12 -18.69 -16.14
C TRP A 704 -15.18 -19.87 -16.43
N GLY A 705 -15.11 -20.82 -15.49
CA GLY A 705 -14.22 -21.98 -15.56
C GLY A 705 -12.84 -21.79 -14.92
N ARG A 706 -12.50 -20.59 -14.42
CA ARG A 706 -11.30 -20.42 -13.58
C ARG A 706 -11.44 -21.17 -12.26
N ALA A 707 -10.34 -21.72 -11.75
CA ALA A 707 -10.29 -22.39 -10.45
C ALA A 707 -10.47 -21.43 -9.27
N GLY A 708 -9.86 -20.25 -9.33
CA GLY A 708 -9.80 -19.31 -8.21
C GLY A 708 -8.93 -19.82 -7.04
N ASN A 709 -8.89 -19.06 -5.95
CA ASN A 709 -8.20 -19.45 -4.71
C ASN A 709 -8.80 -20.75 -4.14
N LEU A 710 -7.96 -21.71 -3.73
CA LEU A 710 -8.37 -23.04 -3.23
C LEU A 710 -9.29 -23.83 -4.18
N SER A 711 -9.25 -23.56 -5.49
CA SER A 711 -10.20 -24.10 -6.48
C SER A 711 -11.68 -23.82 -6.16
N ARG A 712 -11.95 -22.75 -5.39
CA ARG A 712 -13.28 -22.41 -4.86
C ARG A 712 -14.32 -22.10 -5.94
N LEU A 713 -13.91 -21.57 -7.10
CA LEU A 713 -14.82 -21.30 -8.22
C LEU A 713 -15.28 -22.56 -8.95
N LEU A 714 -14.62 -23.69 -8.70
CA LEU A 714 -14.94 -25.00 -9.26
C LEU A 714 -15.38 -26.00 -8.18
N SER A 715 -15.58 -25.55 -6.94
CA SER A 715 -15.98 -26.37 -5.80
C SER A 715 -17.32 -25.88 -5.23
N ASP A 716 -18.10 -26.78 -4.65
CA ASP A 716 -19.25 -26.40 -3.83
C ASP A 716 -18.76 -25.67 -2.57
N CYS A 717 -19.46 -24.62 -2.14
CA CYS A 717 -18.99 -23.82 -1.02
C CYS A 717 -20.13 -23.21 -0.21
N ASP A 718 -20.06 -23.36 1.12
CA ASP A 718 -20.89 -22.63 2.07
C ASP A 718 -20.42 -21.17 2.18
N TYR A 719 -21.28 -20.23 1.78
CA TYR A 719 -21.05 -18.79 1.87
C TYR A 719 -21.87 -18.17 3.01
N SER A 720 -21.41 -17.05 3.56
CA SER A 720 -22.17 -16.31 4.57
C SER A 720 -23.46 -15.68 4.00
N ALA A 721 -23.47 -15.37 2.70
CA ALA A 721 -24.66 -14.90 2.00
C ALA A 721 -24.61 -15.21 0.50
N LEU A 722 -25.79 -15.33 -0.12
CA LEU A 722 -25.98 -15.63 -1.54
C LEU A 722 -26.80 -14.52 -2.23
N SER A 723 -26.77 -14.47 -3.57
CA SER A 723 -27.56 -13.50 -4.33
C SER A 723 -29.05 -13.87 -4.36
N LYS A 724 -29.92 -12.87 -4.24
CA LYS A 724 -31.37 -13.04 -4.46
C LYS A 724 -31.75 -13.27 -5.92
N ASP A 725 -30.84 -13.06 -6.88
CA ASP A 725 -31.17 -13.08 -8.31
C ASP A 725 -31.60 -14.47 -8.81
N CYS A 726 -31.11 -15.52 -8.17
CA CYS A 726 -31.56 -16.90 -8.32
C CYS A 726 -31.25 -17.66 -7.02
N LEU A 727 -32.27 -17.92 -6.20
CA LEU A 727 -32.09 -18.53 -4.88
C LEU A 727 -33.15 -19.58 -4.62
N LEU A 728 -32.73 -20.83 -4.40
CA LEU A 728 -33.60 -21.92 -3.95
C LEU A 728 -33.53 -21.99 -2.42
N ILE A 729 -34.68 -21.89 -1.74
CA ILE A 729 -34.74 -21.87 -0.27
C ILE A 729 -35.90 -22.72 0.25
N ARG A 730 -35.69 -23.40 1.39
CA ARG A 730 -36.76 -24.13 2.09
C ARG A 730 -37.83 -23.15 2.56
N ASN A 731 -39.09 -23.40 2.22
CA ASN A 731 -40.20 -22.52 2.57
C ASN A 731 -40.36 -22.42 4.10
N SER A 732 -40.18 -23.52 4.83
CA SER A 732 -40.20 -23.51 6.31
C SER A 732 -39.18 -22.53 6.90
N LEU A 733 -37.95 -22.51 6.35
CA LEU A 733 -36.89 -21.61 6.78
C LEU A 733 -37.16 -20.16 6.36
N TRP A 734 -37.72 -19.96 5.17
CA TRP A 734 -38.18 -18.64 4.72
C TRP A 734 -39.21 -18.06 5.69
N GLN A 735 -40.21 -18.85 6.10
CA GLN A 735 -41.20 -18.43 7.10
C GLN A 735 -40.57 -18.20 8.48
N GLN A 736 -39.66 -19.09 8.92
CA GLN A 736 -38.96 -18.97 10.20
C GLN A 736 -38.14 -17.67 10.31
N THR A 737 -37.46 -17.29 9.23
CA THR A 737 -36.66 -16.07 9.18
C THR A 737 -37.51 -14.82 8.92
N GLY A 738 -38.77 -14.98 8.48
CA GLY A 738 -39.65 -13.86 8.13
C GLY A 738 -39.39 -13.27 6.74
N GLY A 739 -38.68 -13.99 5.87
CA GLY A 739 -38.27 -13.52 4.54
C GLY A 739 -37.25 -12.37 4.61
N PHE A 740 -37.33 -11.44 3.65
CA PHE A 740 -36.48 -10.24 3.66
C PHE A 740 -36.93 -9.25 4.74
N ASP A 741 -35.99 -8.67 5.50
CA ASP A 741 -36.31 -7.57 6.41
C ASP A 741 -36.58 -6.30 5.59
N THR A 742 -37.78 -5.74 5.79
CA THR A 742 -38.28 -4.59 5.02
C THR A 742 -37.62 -3.27 5.40
N GLN A 743 -36.82 -3.23 6.47
CA GLN A 743 -35.96 -2.10 6.79
C GLN A 743 -34.81 -1.94 5.78
N PHE A 744 -34.45 -3.00 5.04
CA PHE A 744 -33.44 -2.95 3.98
C PHE A 744 -34.13 -2.85 2.60
N THR A 745 -34.11 -1.66 2.02
CA THR A 745 -34.63 -1.42 0.66
C THR A 745 -33.57 -1.63 -0.40
N GLN A 746 -32.29 -1.67 -0.02
CA GLN A 746 -31.20 -2.02 -0.93
C GLN A 746 -31.11 -3.54 -1.13
N PRO A 747 -31.17 -4.05 -2.38
CA PRO A 747 -31.09 -5.47 -2.70
C PRO A 747 -29.92 -6.23 -2.06
N LEU A 748 -28.74 -5.62 -2.05
CA LEU A 748 -27.54 -6.23 -1.48
C LEU A 748 -27.69 -6.40 0.03
N LEU A 749 -27.99 -5.32 0.77
CA LEU A 749 -28.18 -5.37 2.22
C LEU A 749 -29.25 -6.39 2.64
N ALA A 750 -30.38 -6.43 1.93
CA ALA A 750 -31.45 -7.39 2.19
C ALA A 750 -30.99 -8.85 1.97
N SER A 751 -30.18 -9.11 0.93
CA SER A 751 -29.65 -10.44 0.64
C SER A 751 -28.62 -10.88 1.68
N LEU A 752 -27.73 -9.97 2.10
CA LEU A 752 -26.73 -10.24 3.14
C LEU A 752 -27.40 -10.49 4.50
N ASP A 753 -28.38 -9.67 4.88
CA ASP A 753 -29.12 -9.82 6.14
C ASP A 753 -29.88 -11.15 6.20
N LEU A 754 -30.54 -11.55 5.10
CA LEU A 754 -31.20 -12.85 5.02
C LEU A 754 -30.20 -14.01 5.18
N GLY A 755 -29.06 -13.96 4.48
CA GLY A 755 -28.01 -14.99 4.60
C GLY A 755 -27.48 -15.13 6.03
N LEU A 756 -27.22 -14.01 6.69
CA LEU A 756 -26.75 -13.98 8.08
C LEU A 756 -27.79 -14.51 9.06
N ARG A 757 -29.08 -14.15 8.91
CA ARG A 757 -30.17 -14.71 9.73
C ARG A 757 -30.37 -16.21 9.50
N ILE A 758 -30.25 -16.68 8.25
CA ILE A 758 -30.26 -18.12 7.95
C ILE A 758 -29.13 -18.83 8.70
N ARG A 759 -27.92 -18.24 8.68
CA ARG A 759 -26.77 -18.81 9.37
C ARG A 759 -26.95 -18.86 10.89
N GLU A 760 -27.58 -17.85 11.51
CA GLU A 760 -27.92 -17.86 12.94
C GLU A 760 -28.84 -19.01 13.34
N THR A 761 -29.64 -19.53 12.40
CA THR A 761 -30.47 -20.73 12.66
C THR A 761 -29.70 -22.06 12.56
N GLY A 762 -28.40 -22.01 12.26
CA GLY A 762 -27.54 -23.19 12.10
C GLY A 762 -27.57 -23.83 10.71
N HIS A 763 -28.20 -23.19 9.72
CA HIS A 763 -28.28 -23.71 8.35
C HIS A 763 -27.17 -23.15 7.44
N LEU A 764 -26.77 -23.96 6.45
CA LEU A 764 -25.76 -23.62 5.45
C LEU A 764 -26.38 -22.92 4.22
N SER A 765 -25.58 -22.08 3.55
CA SER A 765 -25.96 -21.41 2.30
C SER A 765 -24.98 -21.78 1.19
N ILE A 766 -25.37 -22.70 0.31
CA ILE A 766 -24.44 -23.30 -0.67
C ILE A 766 -24.50 -22.58 -2.01
N CYS A 767 -23.35 -22.18 -2.55
CA CYS A 767 -23.21 -21.91 -3.98
C CYS A 767 -22.58 -23.13 -4.65
N THR A 768 -23.15 -23.56 -5.77
CA THR A 768 -22.64 -24.71 -6.56
C THR A 768 -22.22 -24.27 -7.97
N PRO A 769 -20.98 -24.57 -8.41
CA PRO A 769 -20.51 -24.26 -9.77
C PRO A 769 -21.08 -25.21 -10.82
N TYR A 770 -21.76 -26.29 -10.38
CA TYR A 770 -22.45 -27.24 -11.25
C TYR A 770 -23.84 -26.75 -11.67
N SER A 771 -24.27 -25.60 -11.14
CA SER A 771 -25.41 -24.84 -11.61
C SER A 771 -24.97 -23.48 -12.11
N VAL A 772 -25.25 -23.17 -13.38
CA VAL A 772 -24.84 -21.92 -14.04
C VAL A 772 -26.06 -21.22 -14.62
N VAL A 773 -26.24 -19.95 -14.25
CA VAL A 773 -27.34 -19.10 -14.73
C VAL A 773 -26.72 -17.79 -15.25
N ALA A 774 -27.12 -17.38 -16.46
CA ALA A 774 -26.68 -16.13 -17.03
C ALA A 774 -27.54 -14.96 -16.51
N LYS A 775 -26.97 -13.77 -16.40
CA LYS A 775 -27.64 -12.53 -16.01
C LYS A 775 -27.25 -11.41 -16.97
N ASP A 776 -28.24 -10.62 -17.35
CA ASP A 776 -28.05 -9.39 -18.12
C ASP A 776 -27.38 -8.32 -17.24
N HIS A 777 -26.05 -8.39 -17.15
CA HIS A 777 -25.23 -7.55 -16.29
C HIS A 777 -23.91 -7.21 -16.98
N VAL A 778 -23.61 -5.93 -17.11
CA VAL A 778 -22.35 -5.45 -17.68
C VAL A 778 -21.34 -5.26 -16.57
N ILE A 779 -20.14 -5.83 -16.74
CA ILE A 779 -19.05 -5.69 -15.78
C ILE A 779 -18.27 -4.42 -16.12
N THR A 780 -18.44 -3.38 -15.29
CA THR A 780 -17.71 -2.12 -15.41
C THR A 780 -16.66 -2.01 -14.30
N GLY A 781 -15.42 -2.38 -14.61
CA GLY A 781 -14.29 -2.25 -13.68
C GLY A 781 -14.44 -3.05 -12.38
N TYR A 782 -13.66 -2.66 -11.36
CA TYR A 782 -13.82 -3.20 -10.01
C TYR A 782 -15.12 -2.62 -9.41
N PRO A 783 -15.98 -3.42 -8.76
CA PRO A 783 -17.29 -2.97 -8.29
C PRO A 783 -17.22 -2.01 -7.08
N SER A 784 -16.09 -1.33 -6.86
CA SER A 784 -15.91 -0.28 -5.85
C SER A 784 -16.90 0.89 -6.03
N GLU A 785 -17.45 1.09 -7.22
CA GLU A 785 -18.52 2.07 -7.49
C GLU A 785 -19.89 1.65 -6.92
N CYS A 786 -20.03 0.39 -6.46
CA CYS A 786 -21.24 -0.14 -5.82
C CYS A 786 -21.15 -0.15 -4.27
N LEU A 787 -20.22 0.60 -3.67
CA LEU A 787 -20.23 0.81 -2.22
C LEU A 787 -21.52 1.52 -1.81
N PRO A 788 -22.28 0.99 -0.85
CA PRO A 788 -23.45 1.72 -0.37
C PRO A 788 -22.96 3.02 0.24
N GLN A 789 -23.46 4.12 -0.32
CA GLN A 789 -23.30 5.44 0.28
C GLN A 789 -23.77 5.39 1.74
N PRO A 790 -23.16 6.19 2.63
CA PRO A 790 -23.63 6.38 3.99
C PRO A 790 -25.16 6.48 4.08
N SER A 791 -25.78 5.48 4.69
CA SER A 791 -27.24 5.41 4.80
C SER A 791 -27.65 4.93 6.20
N SER A 792 -28.90 5.22 6.57
CA SER A 792 -29.51 4.67 7.78
C SER A 792 -29.57 3.14 7.72
N GLU A 793 -29.80 2.57 6.53
CA GLU A 793 -29.80 1.12 6.30
C GLU A 793 -28.43 0.50 6.57
N LEU A 794 -27.35 1.07 6.03
CA LEU A 794 -26.00 0.57 6.27
C LEU A 794 -25.61 0.70 7.75
N THR A 795 -26.04 1.78 8.41
CA THR A 795 -25.81 1.96 9.85
C THR A 795 -26.53 0.88 10.67
N LEU A 796 -27.80 0.60 10.36
CA LEU A 796 -28.56 -0.49 10.99
C LEU A 796 -27.91 -1.85 10.70
N PHE A 797 -27.41 -2.06 9.48
CA PHE A 797 -26.74 -3.29 9.10
C PHE A 797 -25.48 -3.52 9.94
N TYR A 798 -24.62 -2.51 10.10
CA TYR A 798 -23.46 -2.63 10.98
C TYR A 798 -23.85 -2.85 12.45
N GLN A 799 -24.89 -2.17 12.95
CA GLN A 799 -25.41 -2.38 14.31
C GLN A 799 -25.77 -3.83 14.61
N ARG A 800 -26.21 -4.59 13.59
CA ARG A 800 -26.51 -6.01 13.73
C ARG A 800 -25.30 -6.90 13.46
N TRP A 801 -24.53 -6.57 12.43
CA TRP A 801 -23.66 -7.56 11.77
C TRP A 801 -22.17 -7.20 11.71
N LEU A 802 -21.72 -6.06 12.26
CA LEU A 802 -20.33 -5.60 12.12
C LEU A 802 -19.30 -6.67 12.53
N ALA A 803 -19.56 -7.40 13.62
CA ALA A 803 -18.65 -8.44 14.10
C ALA A 803 -18.42 -9.56 13.07
N VAL A 804 -19.49 -10.04 12.42
CA VAL A 804 -19.41 -11.12 11.41
C VAL A 804 -18.88 -10.58 10.08
N ILE A 805 -19.26 -9.36 9.68
CA ILE A 805 -18.72 -8.71 8.48
C ILE A 805 -17.20 -8.55 8.59
N ALA A 806 -16.73 -8.14 9.77
CA ALA A 806 -15.32 -8.02 10.05
C ALA A 806 -14.63 -9.38 10.12
N GLN A 807 -15.30 -10.50 10.36
CA GLN A 807 -14.66 -11.80 10.51
C GLN A 807 -15.47 -12.88 9.79
N ASP A 808 -15.64 -12.70 8.48
CA ASP A 808 -16.37 -13.67 7.65
C ASP A 808 -15.69 -15.04 7.74
N PRO A 809 -16.38 -16.11 8.22
CA PRO A 809 -15.79 -17.44 8.30
C PRO A 809 -15.29 -17.96 6.94
N VAL A 810 -15.79 -17.42 5.84
CA VAL A 810 -15.48 -17.87 4.47
C VAL A 810 -14.24 -17.18 3.90
N TYR A 811 -13.73 -16.11 4.54
CA TYR A 811 -12.59 -15.31 4.11
C TYR A 811 -11.56 -15.15 5.23
N SER A 812 -10.33 -15.64 5.00
CA SER A 812 -9.30 -15.64 6.04
C SER A 812 -8.99 -14.23 6.56
N LEU A 813 -8.67 -14.16 7.86
CA LEU A 813 -8.14 -12.95 8.48
C LEU A 813 -6.82 -12.52 7.85
N GLY A 814 -6.03 -13.45 7.28
CA GLY A 814 -4.76 -13.22 6.58
C GLY A 814 -4.87 -12.37 5.31
N TYR A 815 -6.08 -12.22 4.74
CA TYR A 815 -6.30 -11.49 3.50
C TYR A 815 -6.86 -10.09 3.73
N SER A 816 -6.48 -9.18 2.85
CA SER A 816 -6.90 -7.78 2.91
C SER A 816 -8.38 -7.61 2.61
N LEU A 817 -9.00 -6.63 3.29
CA LEU A 817 -10.35 -6.16 3.02
C LEU A 817 -10.41 -4.98 2.05
N SER A 818 -9.31 -4.28 1.76
CA SER A 818 -9.30 -3.07 0.93
C SER A 818 -8.55 -3.24 -0.39
N GLN A 819 -7.91 -4.39 -0.60
CA GLN A 819 -7.22 -4.73 -1.83
C GLN A 819 -8.01 -5.76 -2.66
N ARG A 820 -7.43 -6.20 -3.78
CA ARG A 820 -7.98 -7.31 -4.57
C ARG A 820 -8.15 -8.56 -3.69
N LEU A 821 -9.13 -9.39 -4.02
CA LEU A 821 -9.39 -10.63 -3.29
C LEU A 821 -8.14 -11.49 -3.16
N PHE A 822 -7.97 -12.10 -1.99
CA PHE A 822 -6.90 -13.04 -1.67
C PHE A 822 -5.47 -12.46 -1.76
N GLN A 823 -5.33 -11.13 -1.69
CA GLN A 823 -4.04 -10.49 -1.42
C GLN A 823 -3.74 -10.51 0.08
N PRO A 824 -2.51 -10.87 0.52
CA PRO A 824 -2.11 -10.68 1.91
C PRO A 824 -2.34 -9.24 2.31
N ASP A 825 -2.93 -9.04 3.48
CA ASP A 825 -2.94 -7.69 4.01
C ASP A 825 -1.54 -7.34 4.52
N THR A 826 -0.88 -6.41 3.85
CA THR A 826 0.40 -5.87 4.32
C THR A 826 0.28 -5.17 5.67
N THR A 827 -0.92 -4.70 6.05
CA THR A 827 -1.18 -4.22 7.41
C THR A 827 -1.33 -5.34 8.42
N LEU A 828 -1.61 -6.59 8.00
CA LEU A 828 -1.55 -7.75 8.90
C LEU A 828 -0.13 -8.20 9.23
N SER A 829 0.85 -7.90 8.37
CA SER A 829 2.25 -7.99 8.78
C SER A 829 2.50 -7.14 10.03
N ALA A 830 1.85 -5.98 10.08
CA ALA A 830 1.85 -5.12 11.24
C ALA A 830 0.88 -5.62 12.32
N SER A 831 -0.32 -6.14 12.02
CA SER A 831 -1.36 -6.54 13.00
C SER A 831 -1.20 -7.94 13.60
N TRP A 832 -0.20 -8.69 13.15
CA TRP A 832 0.23 -9.87 13.88
C TRP A 832 0.71 -9.46 15.26
N ASN A 833 -0.15 -9.67 16.25
CA ASN A 833 0.15 -9.41 17.64
C ASN A 833 0.13 -10.74 18.41
N PRO A 834 1.26 -11.46 18.48
CA PRO A 834 1.37 -12.65 19.32
C PRO A 834 1.32 -12.29 20.81
N LEU A 835 1.45 -11.00 21.16
CA LEU A 835 1.49 -10.47 22.51
C LEU A 835 0.12 -10.05 23.03
N HIS A 836 -0.95 -10.19 22.23
CA HIS A 836 -2.31 -9.84 22.67
C HIS A 836 -2.71 -10.66 23.92
N HIS A 837 -2.23 -11.90 24.04
CA HIS A 837 -2.44 -12.76 25.21
C HIS A 837 -1.47 -12.45 26.38
N HIS A 838 -0.45 -11.63 26.16
CA HIS A 838 0.57 -11.25 27.14
C HIS A 838 0.35 -9.85 27.75
N GLY A 839 -0.81 -9.23 27.53
CA GLY A 839 -1.19 -7.95 28.14
C GLY A 839 -0.48 -6.72 27.55
N VAL A 840 0.09 -6.84 26.35
CA VAL A 840 0.68 -5.71 25.62
C VAL A 840 -0.43 -5.02 24.81
N PRO A 841 -0.66 -3.71 25.03
CA PRO A 841 -1.78 -3.00 24.41
C PRO A 841 -1.55 -2.76 22.91
N ASN A 842 -2.61 -2.93 22.14
CA ASN A 842 -2.68 -2.68 20.72
C ASN A 842 -3.11 -1.23 20.42
N VAL A 843 -2.20 -0.45 19.87
CA VAL A 843 -2.39 0.96 19.53
C VAL A 843 -2.46 1.12 18.02
N VAL A 844 -3.61 1.55 17.52
CA VAL A 844 -3.79 1.91 16.10
C VAL A 844 -3.71 3.42 15.98
N LEU A 845 -2.75 3.92 15.20
CA LEU A 845 -2.61 5.33 14.84
C LEU A 845 -3.09 5.56 13.40
N ILE A 846 -4.16 6.34 13.25
CA ILE A 846 -4.64 6.84 11.95
C ILE A 846 -4.06 8.22 11.73
N VAL A 847 -3.35 8.39 10.63
CA VAL A 847 -2.75 9.66 10.20
C VAL A 847 -3.44 10.16 8.94
N GLY A 848 -4.07 11.33 9.04
CA GLY A 848 -4.75 11.97 7.91
C GLY A 848 -3.97 13.15 7.33
N GLY A 849 -3.98 13.28 6.01
CA GLY A 849 -3.36 14.40 5.30
C GLY A 849 -1.83 14.41 5.38
N GLN A 850 -1.22 15.59 5.20
CA GLN A 850 0.23 15.72 5.33
C GLN A 850 0.67 15.62 6.79
N GLN A 851 1.75 14.87 7.02
CA GLN A 851 2.33 14.70 8.35
C GLN A 851 3.09 15.96 8.76
N ASP A 852 2.47 16.76 9.60
CA ASP A 852 3.14 17.88 10.25
C ASP A 852 4.19 17.40 11.29
N ALA A 853 4.96 18.36 11.81
CA ALA A 853 5.98 18.10 12.82
C ALA A 853 5.44 17.36 14.07
N THR A 854 4.20 17.61 14.48
CA THR A 854 3.60 16.98 15.66
C THR A 854 3.26 15.52 15.40
N VAL A 855 2.69 15.23 14.23
CA VAL A 855 2.41 13.87 13.77
C VAL A 855 3.70 13.05 13.67
N GLN A 856 4.75 13.60 13.05
CA GLN A 856 6.03 12.91 12.88
C GLN A 856 6.66 12.55 14.24
N ARG A 857 6.62 13.47 15.21
CA ARG A 857 7.10 13.25 16.58
C ARG A 857 6.30 12.19 17.33
N LEU A 858 4.98 12.18 17.16
CA LEU A 858 4.11 11.14 17.71
C LEU A 858 4.48 9.76 17.18
N ILE A 859 4.64 9.63 15.86
CA ILE A 859 5.03 8.36 15.21
C ILE A 859 6.36 7.86 15.77
N LEU A 860 7.40 8.71 15.78
CA LEU A 860 8.71 8.35 16.31
C LEU A 860 8.65 7.83 17.76
N THR A 861 7.86 8.49 18.60
CA THR A 861 7.72 8.10 20.00
C THR A 861 7.01 6.75 20.16
N LEU A 862 5.95 6.51 19.39
CA LEU A 862 5.23 5.25 19.41
C LEU A 862 6.09 4.11 18.84
N GLU A 863 6.88 4.37 17.78
CA GLU A 863 7.86 3.42 17.22
C GLU A 863 8.91 3.03 18.27
N MET A 864 9.40 3.99 19.08
CA MET A 864 10.30 3.71 20.20
C MET A 864 9.67 2.86 21.31
N LEU A 865 8.39 3.10 21.63
CA LEU A 865 7.68 2.26 22.61
C LEU A 865 7.43 0.85 22.05
N ALA A 866 7.08 0.74 20.77
CA ALA A 866 6.90 -0.54 20.10
C ALA A 866 8.19 -1.36 20.04
N SER A 867 9.34 -0.73 19.75
CA SER A 867 10.65 -1.41 19.72
C SER A 867 11.11 -1.88 21.11
N ALA A 868 10.65 -1.21 22.18
CA ALA A 868 10.82 -1.66 23.55
C ALA A 868 9.75 -2.69 24.01
N CYS A 869 8.86 -3.12 23.11
CA CYS A 869 7.73 -4.01 23.36
C CYS A 869 6.78 -3.54 24.47
N ALA A 870 6.69 -2.22 24.68
CA ALA A 870 5.79 -1.58 25.63
C ALA A 870 4.33 -1.53 25.12
N LEU A 871 4.16 -1.52 23.81
CA LEU A 871 2.89 -1.57 23.09
C LEU A 871 3.09 -2.23 21.73
N HIS A 872 2.01 -2.61 21.09
CA HIS A 872 1.98 -2.96 19.68
C HIS A 872 1.44 -1.77 18.88
N LEU A 873 2.14 -1.36 17.81
CA LEU A 873 1.78 -0.17 17.02
C LEU A 873 1.37 -0.54 15.60
N LEU A 874 0.20 -0.02 15.20
CA LEU A 874 -0.31 -0.09 13.84
C LEU A 874 -0.47 1.31 13.26
N LEU A 875 0.32 1.64 12.25
CA LEU A 875 0.24 2.92 11.55
C LEU A 875 -0.64 2.79 10.30
N LEU A 876 -1.69 3.61 10.21
CA LEU A 876 -2.59 3.69 9.06
C LEU A 876 -2.54 5.09 8.45
N GLU A 877 -1.99 5.21 7.24
CA GLU A 877 -1.92 6.47 6.49
C GLU A 877 -3.12 6.69 5.55
N ARG A 878 -4.20 5.94 5.79
CA ARG A 878 -5.48 6.04 5.08
C ARG A 878 -6.64 5.89 6.05
N VAL A 879 -7.83 6.31 5.62
CA VAL A 879 -9.06 6.02 6.36
C VAL A 879 -9.39 4.52 6.21
N PRO A 880 -9.40 3.74 7.30
CA PRO A 880 -9.85 2.35 7.24
C PRO A 880 -11.38 2.29 7.14
N THR A 881 -11.90 1.16 6.66
CA THR A 881 -13.33 0.86 6.79
C THR A 881 -13.66 0.39 8.21
N ALA A 882 -14.94 0.48 8.62
CA ALA A 882 -15.35 0.02 9.96
C ALA A 882 -15.04 -1.47 10.22
N PRO A 883 -15.22 -2.40 9.25
CA PRO A 883 -14.80 -3.79 9.41
C PRO A 883 -13.29 -3.97 9.57
N GLU A 884 -12.46 -3.21 8.84
CA GLU A 884 -11.00 -3.23 9.01
C GLU A 884 -10.61 -2.81 10.43
N LEU A 885 -11.15 -1.68 10.91
CA LEU A 885 -10.87 -1.19 12.25
C LEU A 885 -11.34 -2.18 13.34
N TYR A 886 -12.47 -2.86 13.12
CA TYR A 886 -12.94 -3.93 14.00
C TYR A 886 -12.03 -5.17 13.99
N ARG A 887 -11.50 -5.58 12.81
CA ARG A 887 -10.50 -6.66 12.70
C ARG A 887 -9.25 -6.38 13.52
N LEU A 888 -8.79 -5.13 13.53
CA LEU A 888 -7.57 -4.74 14.23
C LEU A 888 -7.69 -4.85 15.75
N LYS A 889 -8.91 -4.82 16.33
CA LYS A 889 -9.14 -4.85 17.78
C LYS A 889 -8.22 -3.89 18.57
N PRO A 890 -8.24 -2.57 18.29
CA PRO A 890 -7.41 -1.62 19.03
C PRO A 890 -7.87 -1.50 20.49
N ASP A 891 -6.92 -1.54 21.42
CA ASP A 891 -7.13 -1.07 22.79
C ASP A 891 -7.22 0.46 22.82
N VAL A 892 -6.35 1.11 22.03
CA VAL A 892 -6.32 2.57 21.84
C VAL A 892 -6.32 2.91 20.36
N LEU A 893 -7.28 3.75 19.95
CA LEU A 893 -7.32 4.36 18.63
C LEU A 893 -6.84 5.80 18.72
N LEU A 894 -5.67 6.07 18.17
CA LEU A 894 -5.10 7.40 18.05
C LEU A 894 -5.39 7.96 16.67
N ILE A 895 -5.83 9.22 16.62
CA ILE A 895 -6.06 9.94 15.37
C ILE A 895 -5.18 11.19 15.38
N ALA A 896 -4.46 11.44 14.29
CA ALA A 896 -3.60 12.61 14.13
C ALA A 896 -3.72 13.17 12.71
N GLY A 897 -3.47 14.48 12.56
CA GLY A 897 -3.57 15.17 11.27
C GLY A 897 -5.01 15.52 10.86
N GLU A 898 -5.26 15.55 9.55
CA GLU A 898 -6.55 15.93 8.97
C GLU A 898 -7.67 14.93 9.24
N VAL A 899 -8.87 15.44 9.50
CA VAL A 899 -10.05 14.61 9.77
C VAL A 899 -11.15 14.99 8.80
N ASN A 900 -11.65 14.00 8.05
CA ASN A 900 -12.78 14.15 7.16
C ASN A 900 -14.03 13.45 7.74
N ASN A 901 -15.16 13.59 7.03
CA ASN A 901 -16.43 12.97 7.42
C ASN A 901 -16.36 11.44 7.36
N ASP A 902 -15.63 10.88 6.40
CA ASP A 902 -15.51 9.43 6.21
C ASP A 902 -14.85 8.77 7.42
N LEU A 903 -13.74 9.36 7.93
CA LEU A 903 -13.08 8.91 9.14
C LEU A 903 -14.01 9.01 10.36
N CYS A 904 -14.72 10.13 10.51
CA CYS A 904 -15.66 10.29 11.61
C CYS A 904 -16.77 9.25 11.57
N GLN A 905 -17.31 8.96 10.39
CA GLN A 905 -18.34 7.96 10.22
C GLN A 905 -17.83 6.55 10.53
N CYS A 906 -16.65 6.18 10.03
CA CYS A 906 -16.00 4.91 10.33
C CYS A 906 -15.81 4.73 11.85
N VAL A 907 -15.23 5.73 12.52
CA VAL A 907 -14.99 5.70 13.97
C VAL A 907 -16.31 5.65 14.75
N LYS A 908 -17.34 6.36 14.30
CA LYS A 908 -18.68 6.32 14.91
C LYS A 908 -19.31 4.93 14.82
N GLN A 909 -19.19 4.27 13.67
CA GLN A 909 -19.69 2.91 13.47
C GLN A 909 -18.91 1.92 14.35
N PHE A 910 -17.59 2.03 14.39
CA PHE A 910 -16.73 1.20 15.25
C PHE A 910 -17.03 1.37 16.75
N LYS A 911 -17.19 2.63 17.22
CA LYS A 911 -17.45 2.96 18.64
C LYS A 911 -18.76 2.35 19.16
N GLN A 912 -19.72 2.04 18.29
CA GLN A 912 -20.96 1.36 18.70
C GLN A 912 -20.73 -0.10 19.13
N HIS A 913 -19.62 -0.71 18.69
CA HIS A 913 -19.28 -2.12 18.93
C HIS A 913 -17.99 -2.32 19.71
N SER A 914 -17.37 -1.24 20.18
CA SER A 914 -16.07 -1.30 20.85
C SER A 914 -16.01 -0.32 22.03
N ALA A 915 -15.40 -0.77 23.12
CA ALA A 915 -15.06 0.07 24.27
C ALA A 915 -13.70 0.78 24.12
N CYS A 916 -13.08 0.70 22.93
CA CYS A 916 -11.78 1.28 22.62
C CYS A 916 -11.68 2.76 22.99
N GLN A 917 -10.55 3.14 23.58
CA GLN A 917 -10.24 4.54 23.86
C GLN A 917 -9.86 5.27 22.58
N ILE A 918 -10.62 6.30 22.21
CA ILE A 918 -10.36 7.11 21.01
C ILE A 918 -9.73 8.44 21.41
N SER A 919 -8.46 8.65 21.07
CA SER A 919 -7.74 9.89 21.38
C SER A 919 -7.35 10.65 20.11
N TYR A 920 -7.31 11.98 20.18
CA TYR A 920 -6.89 12.83 19.07
C TYR A 920 -5.64 13.63 19.44
N ALA A 921 -4.60 13.56 18.63
CA ALA A 921 -3.38 14.35 18.77
C ALA A 921 -3.53 15.70 18.05
N LEU A 922 -3.52 16.78 18.83
CA LEU A 922 -3.59 18.15 18.31
C LEU A 922 -2.27 18.56 17.68
N SER A 923 -2.35 19.05 16.45
CA SER A 923 -1.26 19.76 15.77
C SER A 923 -1.07 21.18 16.34
N ASP A 924 0.12 21.72 16.12
CA ASP A 924 0.44 23.13 16.38
C ASP A 924 -0.40 24.07 15.50
N ASP A 925 -0.72 23.66 14.27
CA ASP A 925 -1.57 24.42 13.36
C ASP A 925 -3.03 23.98 13.49
N ILE A 926 -3.83 24.82 14.18
CA ILE A 926 -5.26 24.55 14.33
C ILE A 926 -5.95 24.70 12.98
N ASN A 927 -6.21 23.57 12.31
CA ASN A 927 -7.28 23.56 11.33
C ASN A 927 -8.62 23.62 12.08
N ARG A 928 -9.22 24.82 12.15
CA ARG A 928 -10.51 25.08 12.82
C ARG A 928 -11.64 24.18 12.29
N PHE A 929 -11.51 23.71 11.04
CA PHE A 929 -12.45 22.78 10.43
C PHE A 929 -12.43 21.40 11.12
N ASN A 930 -11.24 20.83 11.37
CA ASN A 930 -11.09 19.53 12.06
C ASN A 930 -11.73 19.55 13.44
N LEU A 931 -11.46 20.61 14.22
CA LEU A 931 -12.00 20.73 15.58
C LEU A 931 -13.53 20.82 15.60
N LYS A 932 -14.12 21.52 14.62
CA LYS A 932 -15.58 21.62 14.52
C LYS A 932 -16.21 20.24 14.32
N ILE A 933 -15.74 19.48 13.35
CA ILE A 933 -16.25 18.14 13.04
C ILE A 933 -16.10 17.20 14.25
N LEU A 934 -14.93 17.20 14.89
CA LEU A 934 -14.66 16.34 16.06
C LEU A 934 -15.54 16.70 17.27
N PHE A 935 -15.79 17.99 17.51
CA PHE A 935 -16.67 18.42 18.61
C PHE A 935 -18.13 18.09 18.35
N GLU A 936 -18.62 18.23 17.11
CA GLU A 936 -20.01 17.94 16.74
C GLU A 936 -20.33 16.43 16.87
N ASN A 937 -19.36 15.56 16.66
CA ASN A 937 -19.57 14.11 16.69
C ASN A 937 -19.30 13.45 18.07
N GLU A 938 -18.70 14.16 19.02
CA GLU A 938 -18.37 13.65 20.38
C GLU A 938 -17.65 12.28 20.41
N LEU A 939 -16.76 12.05 19.43
CA LEU A 939 -16.07 10.77 19.29
C LEU A 939 -14.88 10.63 20.24
N ILE A 940 -14.15 11.73 20.47
CA ILE A 940 -12.87 11.76 21.18
C ILE A 940 -13.08 11.71 22.69
N SER A 941 -12.47 10.72 23.35
CA SER A 941 -12.42 10.62 24.81
C SER A 941 -11.30 11.46 25.40
N THR A 942 -10.12 11.47 24.76
CA THR A 942 -8.92 12.15 25.26
C THR A 942 -8.26 12.98 24.17
N TRP A 943 -7.92 14.22 24.48
CA TRP A 943 -7.16 15.10 23.58
C TRP A 943 -5.69 15.12 24.01
N LEU A 944 -4.80 14.78 23.09
CA LEU A 944 -3.36 14.75 23.31
C LEU A 944 -2.75 16.02 22.70
N THR A 945 -1.83 16.66 23.43
CA THR A 945 -1.21 17.91 22.98
C THR A 945 0.16 18.11 23.61
N SER A 946 1.08 18.83 22.95
CA SER A 946 2.35 19.27 23.55
C SER A 946 2.23 20.62 24.28
N SER A 947 1.09 21.32 24.18
CA SER A 947 0.95 22.70 24.66
C SER A 947 0.04 22.84 25.88
N SER A 948 0.56 23.46 26.93
CA SER A 948 -0.22 23.85 28.11
C SER A 948 -1.32 24.87 27.77
N ALA A 949 -1.16 25.66 26.70
CA ALA A 949 -2.18 26.58 26.23
C ALA A 949 -3.41 25.83 25.68
N TYR A 950 -3.20 24.74 24.93
CA TYR A 950 -4.29 23.89 24.45
C TYR A 950 -5.05 23.22 25.58
N VAL A 951 -4.35 22.70 26.59
CA VAL A 951 -5.00 22.10 27.76
C VAL A 951 -5.97 23.08 28.42
N ASN A 952 -5.53 24.32 28.65
CA ASN A 952 -6.38 25.35 29.22
C ASN A 952 -7.56 25.73 28.29
N TRP A 953 -7.33 25.76 26.98
CA TRP A 953 -8.35 26.07 25.98
C TRP A 953 -9.43 24.97 25.87
N LEU A 954 -9.03 23.70 25.94
CA LEU A 954 -9.92 22.53 25.95
C LEU A 954 -10.66 22.36 27.28
N LYS A 955 -9.98 22.62 28.40
CA LYS A 955 -10.60 22.59 29.74
C LYS A 955 -11.78 23.56 29.86
N LYS A 956 -11.68 24.74 29.25
CA LYS A 956 -12.77 25.72 29.15
C LYS A 956 -13.99 25.22 28.34
N ARG A 957 -13.83 24.14 27.57
CA ARG A 957 -14.87 23.51 26.74
C ARG A 957 -15.29 22.14 27.29
N HIS A 958 -14.94 21.82 28.54
CA HIS A 958 -15.23 20.54 29.19
C HIS A 958 -14.67 19.33 28.44
N LYS A 959 -13.51 19.48 27.77
CA LYS A 959 -12.80 18.38 27.12
C LYS A 959 -11.58 17.97 27.94
N MET A 960 -11.36 16.66 28.09
CA MET A 960 -10.20 16.11 28.79
C MET A 960 -8.97 16.19 27.89
N ALA A 961 -7.91 16.83 28.38
CA ALA A 961 -6.66 17.00 27.63
C ALA A 961 -5.46 16.55 28.48
N VAL A 962 -4.51 15.88 27.83
CA VAL A 962 -3.27 15.41 28.44
C VAL A 962 -2.07 15.97 27.68
N ILE A 963 -1.07 16.45 28.43
CA ILE A 963 0.20 16.91 27.84
C ILE A 963 1.06 15.69 27.52
N LEU A 964 1.51 15.58 26.27
CA LEU A 964 2.49 14.59 25.84
C LEU A 964 3.90 15.09 26.19
N PRO A 965 4.74 14.28 26.85
CA PRO A 965 6.12 14.67 27.10
C PRO A 965 6.93 14.58 25.80
N ASN A 966 7.83 15.55 25.60
CA ASN A 966 8.73 15.57 24.46
C ASN A 966 9.82 14.50 24.64
N ILE A 967 9.97 13.62 23.66
CA ILE A 967 11.04 12.61 23.61
C ILE A 967 11.92 12.90 22.40
N LEU A 968 13.24 12.89 22.61
CA LEU A 968 14.24 12.99 21.54
C LEU A 968 14.75 11.59 21.23
N SER A 969 14.72 11.21 19.95
CA SER A 969 15.15 9.89 19.47
C SER A 969 16.66 9.75 19.33
N GLU A 970 17.39 10.85 19.08
CA GLU A 970 18.84 10.85 18.87
C GLU A 970 19.50 12.02 19.61
N GLN A 971 20.66 11.76 20.24
CA GLN A 971 21.56 12.77 20.78
C GLN A 971 22.86 12.77 19.98
N CYS A 972 23.41 13.95 19.69
CA CYS A 972 24.69 14.05 18.99
C CYS A 972 25.83 14.07 20.02
N HIS A 973 26.63 13.01 20.06
CA HIS A 973 27.76 12.89 21.00
C HIS A 973 29.08 13.46 20.44
N ASP A 974 29.20 13.62 19.11
CA ASP A 974 30.45 14.01 18.46
C ASP A 974 30.39 15.45 17.91
N ARG A 975 30.82 16.43 18.71
CA ARG A 975 31.07 17.81 18.26
C ARG A 975 32.54 18.22 18.38
N GLU A 976 33.48 17.26 18.42
CA GLU A 976 34.90 17.53 18.70
C GLU A 976 35.68 18.18 17.54
N ASN A 977 35.12 18.35 16.33
CA ASN A 977 35.85 18.89 15.18
C ASN A 977 35.02 19.88 14.33
N GLN A 978 34.50 20.95 14.91
CA GLN A 978 34.00 22.08 14.11
C GLN A 978 35.15 23.06 13.77
N GLN A 979 35.39 23.25 12.48
CA GLN A 979 36.21 24.36 11.99
C GLN A 979 35.47 25.67 12.22
N HIS A 980 35.99 26.54 13.09
CA HIS A 980 35.46 27.89 13.27
C HIS A 980 35.71 28.72 12.00
N SER A 981 34.63 29.22 11.39
CA SER A 981 34.70 30.20 10.30
C SER A 981 35.11 31.58 10.82
N ALA A 982 35.64 32.43 9.95
CA ALA A 982 36.05 33.79 10.31
C ALA A 982 34.89 34.69 10.75
N LYS A 983 33.65 34.37 10.34
CA LYS A 983 32.40 35.01 10.76
C LYS A 983 31.55 34.04 11.57
N PRO A 984 30.81 34.51 12.59
CA PRO A 984 29.82 33.69 13.29
C PRO A 984 28.72 33.22 12.31
N ARG A 985 28.37 31.94 12.38
CA ARG A 985 27.34 31.30 11.56
C ARG A 985 26.06 31.19 12.37
N VAL A 986 25.04 31.94 11.96
CA VAL A 986 23.77 32.09 12.69
C VAL A 986 22.65 31.36 11.95
N LEU A 987 22.04 30.39 12.62
CA LEU A 987 20.96 29.59 12.06
C LEU A 987 19.59 30.24 12.29
N CYS A 988 18.78 30.30 11.24
CA CYS A 988 17.35 30.58 11.32
C CYS A 988 16.57 29.46 10.60
N ILE A 989 15.74 28.74 11.35
CA ILE A 989 14.89 27.67 10.79
C ILE A 989 13.56 28.29 10.38
N THR A 990 13.45 28.72 9.12
CA THR A 990 12.26 29.43 8.62
C THR A 990 11.04 28.54 8.49
N HIS A 991 11.22 27.21 8.47
CA HIS A 991 10.12 26.25 8.40
C HIS A 991 9.08 26.42 9.53
N TYR A 992 9.49 26.88 10.72
CA TYR A 992 8.59 27.06 11.87
C TYR A 992 8.00 28.48 11.99
N LEU A 993 8.39 29.39 11.08
CA LEU A 993 8.16 30.83 11.22
C LEU A 993 6.99 31.30 10.37
N GLU A 994 6.13 32.12 10.98
CA GLU A 994 5.15 32.91 10.25
C GLU A 994 5.78 34.18 9.66
N GLU A 995 5.09 34.84 8.73
CA GLU A 995 5.54 36.12 8.14
C GLU A 995 5.86 37.17 9.22
N LYS A 996 5.06 37.25 10.29
CA LYS A 996 5.30 38.17 11.41
C LYS A 996 6.48 37.78 12.30
N ASP A 997 6.89 36.51 12.29
CA ASP A 997 8.08 36.07 13.00
C ASP A 997 9.34 36.50 12.24
N CYS A 998 9.31 36.39 10.92
CA CYS A 998 10.36 36.89 10.03
C CYS A 998 10.56 38.41 10.18
N GLN A 999 9.49 39.19 10.33
CA GLN A 999 9.55 40.64 10.55
C GLN A 999 10.37 41.07 11.78
N LEU A 1000 10.51 40.19 12.79
CA LEU A 1000 11.37 40.47 13.95
C LEU A 1000 12.86 40.44 13.59
N LEU A 1001 13.24 39.73 12.53
CA LEU A 1001 14.61 39.54 12.09
C LEU A 1001 15.01 40.40 10.89
N ASP A 1002 14.06 40.94 10.11
CA ASP A 1002 14.32 41.73 8.89
C ASP A 1002 15.44 42.76 9.07
N ALA A 1003 15.35 43.58 10.12
CA ALA A 1003 16.33 44.63 10.40
C ALA A 1003 17.72 44.06 10.77
N ALA A 1004 17.76 42.94 11.49
CA ALA A 1004 19.02 42.29 11.90
C ALA A 1004 19.70 41.60 10.71
N ILE A 1005 18.94 40.94 9.83
CA ILE A 1005 19.46 40.25 8.65
C ILE A 1005 20.17 41.23 7.71
N VAL A 1006 19.52 42.36 7.42
CA VAL A 1006 20.09 43.42 6.57
C VAL A 1006 21.28 44.10 7.24
N SER A 1007 21.21 44.36 8.56
CA SER A 1007 22.25 45.13 9.26
C SER A 1007 23.56 44.37 9.49
N TYR A 1008 23.52 43.03 9.55
CA TYR A 1008 24.66 42.21 9.96
C TYR A 1008 25.17 41.24 8.91
N SER A 1009 24.68 41.27 7.66
CA SER A 1009 25.15 40.39 6.57
C SER A 1009 26.66 40.46 6.31
N ASP A 1010 27.29 41.60 6.59
CA ASP A 1010 28.73 41.77 6.42
C ASP A 1010 29.54 41.22 7.61
N GLN A 1011 28.91 41.04 8.78
CA GLN A 1011 29.56 40.67 10.04
C GLN A 1011 29.33 39.21 10.43
N LEU A 1012 28.26 38.58 9.96
CA LEU A 1012 27.90 37.21 10.27
C LEU A 1012 27.36 36.48 9.03
N ASP A 1013 27.45 35.14 9.04
CA ASP A 1013 26.94 34.30 7.97
C ASP A 1013 25.55 33.76 8.36
N TRP A 1014 24.51 34.26 7.68
CA TRP A 1014 23.15 33.78 7.87
C TRP A 1014 22.94 32.44 7.17
N ILE A 1015 22.55 31.43 7.95
CA ILE A 1015 22.23 30.09 7.49
C ILE A 1015 20.72 29.89 7.63
N ILE A 1016 20.02 29.76 6.50
CA ILE A 1016 18.57 29.53 6.49
C ILE A 1016 18.29 28.05 6.26
N LEU A 1017 17.48 27.45 7.13
CA LEU A 1017 16.96 26.09 6.96
C LEU A 1017 15.46 26.15 6.68
N GLY A 1018 15.09 25.93 5.41
CA GLY A 1018 13.72 26.11 4.89
C GLY A 1018 13.64 27.18 3.81
N ASP A 1019 12.42 27.61 3.47
CA ASP A 1019 12.19 28.63 2.46
C ASP A 1019 12.64 30.00 2.99
N SER A 1020 13.58 30.64 2.28
CA SER A 1020 14.03 31.99 2.61
C SER A 1020 13.09 33.04 2.00
N PRO A 1021 12.62 34.03 2.77
CA PRO A 1021 11.97 35.21 2.22
C PRO A 1021 12.81 35.84 1.10
N LYS A 1022 12.16 36.24 -0.01
CA LYS A 1022 12.85 36.82 -1.18
C LYS A 1022 13.68 38.05 -0.82
N ALA A 1023 13.20 38.85 0.14
CA ALA A 1023 13.90 40.04 0.63
C ALA A 1023 15.20 39.70 1.37
N TRP A 1024 15.32 38.51 1.95
CA TRP A 1024 16.52 38.09 2.67
C TRP A 1024 17.60 37.59 1.73
N LEU A 1025 17.23 37.02 0.57
CA LEU A 1025 18.17 36.35 -0.34
C LEU A 1025 19.47 37.13 -0.63
N PRO A 1026 19.50 38.45 -0.84
CA PRO A 1026 20.75 39.19 -1.03
C PRO A 1026 21.73 39.11 0.15
N TYR A 1027 21.23 38.86 1.35
CA TYR A 1027 21.93 38.92 2.64
C TYR A 1027 22.20 37.54 3.26
N ILE A 1028 21.65 36.46 2.69
CA ILE A 1028 21.83 35.08 3.16
C ILE A 1028 23.12 34.47 2.60
N ALA A 1029 23.93 33.86 3.47
CA ALA A 1029 25.14 33.14 3.09
C ALA A 1029 24.81 31.76 2.50
N GLU A 1030 23.96 30.99 3.18
CA GLU A 1030 23.58 29.63 2.78
C GLU A 1030 22.08 29.37 2.99
N THR A 1031 21.49 28.62 2.06
CA THR A 1031 20.13 28.08 2.19
C THR A 1031 20.18 26.57 2.11
N HIS A 1032 19.61 25.92 3.12
CA HIS A 1032 19.47 24.48 3.22
C HIS A 1032 17.98 24.12 3.15
N ARG A 1033 17.64 23.09 2.40
CA ARG A 1033 16.26 22.60 2.33
C ARG A 1033 15.91 21.89 3.64
N TYR A 1034 14.75 22.21 4.21
CA TYR A 1034 14.19 21.43 5.31
C TYR A 1034 13.63 20.11 4.76
N PHE A 1035 13.99 18.98 5.37
CA PHE A 1035 13.52 17.65 4.95
C PHE A 1035 12.35 17.18 5.82
N ASP A 1036 12.65 16.72 7.04
CA ASP A 1036 11.68 16.18 7.98
C ASP A 1036 12.23 16.22 9.42
N GLU A 1037 11.35 15.99 10.40
CA GLU A 1037 11.71 15.97 11.84
C GLU A 1037 12.69 14.84 12.19
N ARG A 1038 12.63 13.70 11.48
CA ARG A 1038 13.47 12.51 11.77
C ARG A 1038 14.94 12.78 11.48
N ARG A 1039 15.21 13.61 10.46
CA ARG A 1039 16.57 13.93 9.98
C ARG A 1039 17.08 15.27 10.53
N LEU A 1040 16.23 16.06 11.18
CA LEU A 1040 16.59 17.43 11.57
C LEU A 1040 17.81 17.47 12.49
N VAL A 1041 17.92 16.62 13.52
CA VAL A 1041 19.08 16.60 14.43
C VAL A 1041 20.38 16.29 13.69
N LYS A 1042 20.37 15.32 12.78
CA LYS A 1042 21.54 15.00 11.93
C LYS A 1042 21.88 16.13 10.97
N GLN A 1043 20.86 16.76 10.38
CA GLN A 1043 21.03 17.91 9.51
C GLN A 1043 21.65 19.07 10.29
N LEU A 1044 21.10 19.44 11.45
CA LEU A 1044 21.62 20.48 12.34
C LEU A 1044 23.06 20.18 12.78
N ALA A 1045 23.40 18.92 13.06
CA ALA A 1045 24.76 18.54 13.41
C ALA A 1045 25.75 18.72 12.25
N SER A 1046 25.31 18.53 11.00
CA SER A 1046 26.13 18.76 9.80
C SER A 1046 26.33 20.25 9.48
N LEU A 1047 25.49 21.12 10.02
CA LEU A 1047 25.59 22.56 9.88
C LEU A 1047 26.52 23.08 10.99
N SER A 1048 27.70 23.56 10.62
CA SER A 1048 28.62 24.22 11.56
C SER A 1048 27.99 25.54 12.05
N ILE A 1049 27.15 25.48 13.08
CA ILE A 1049 26.38 26.62 13.63
C ILE A 1049 26.91 27.02 15.01
N ASP A 1050 27.16 28.31 15.18
CA ASP A 1050 27.59 28.91 16.46
C ASP A 1050 26.41 29.15 17.41
N PHE A 1051 25.32 29.75 16.90
CA PHE A 1051 24.06 29.90 17.64
C PHE A 1051 22.86 30.03 16.69
N ALA A 1052 21.66 29.79 17.21
CA ALA A 1052 20.41 29.88 16.46
C ALA A 1052 19.51 31.02 16.94
N VAL A 1053 18.65 31.53 16.06
CA VAL A 1053 17.58 32.47 16.37
C VAL A 1053 16.21 31.80 16.24
N VAL A 1054 15.37 31.93 17.25
CA VAL A 1054 14.02 31.35 17.32
C VAL A 1054 12.99 32.45 17.63
N PRO A 1055 12.64 33.28 16.65
CA PRO A 1055 11.62 34.33 16.81
C PRO A 1055 10.22 33.74 16.90
N ARG A 1056 9.36 34.38 17.67
CA ARG A 1056 7.95 34.00 17.85
C ARG A 1056 7.13 35.21 18.30
N SER A 1057 6.48 35.85 17.35
CA SER A 1057 5.61 37.01 17.54
C SER A 1057 4.35 36.68 18.35
N SER A 1058 3.74 37.69 18.97
CA SER A 1058 2.57 37.55 19.84
C SER A 1058 1.26 37.48 19.05
N ILE A 1059 1.15 36.51 18.13
CA ILE A 1059 -0.06 36.18 17.38
C ILE A 1059 -0.74 34.92 17.92
N ASP A 1060 -2.02 34.73 17.56
CA ASP A 1060 -2.83 33.62 18.06
C ASP A 1060 -2.28 32.26 17.58
N GLU A 1061 -1.72 32.19 16.37
CA GLU A 1061 -1.11 30.99 15.78
C GLU A 1061 0.07 30.51 16.65
N ASN A 1062 0.93 31.44 17.06
CA ASN A 1062 2.11 31.15 17.87
C ASN A 1062 1.82 30.81 19.33
N ARG A 1063 0.62 31.12 19.83
CA ARG A 1063 0.20 30.84 21.20
C ARG A 1063 0.25 29.34 21.53
N PHE A 1064 -0.04 28.51 20.53
CA PHE A 1064 -0.23 27.08 20.71
C PHE A 1064 0.99 26.24 20.39
N LYS A 1065 1.94 26.76 19.60
CA LYS A 1065 3.22 26.11 19.28
C LYS A 1065 3.99 25.71 20.54
N ASP A 1066 4.76 24.62 20.49
CA ASP A 1066 5.60 24.17 21.60
C ASP A 1066 7.06 24.68 21.53
N ASN A 1067 7.92 24.14 22.39
CA ASN A 1067 9.33 24.52 22.52
C ASN A 1067 10.30 23.44 21.99
N PHE A 1068 9.83 22.45 21.22
CA PHE A 1068 10.62 21.28 20.83
C PHE A 1068 11.85 21.62 19.97
N CYS A 1069 11.74 22.62 19.10
CA CYS A 1069 12.87 23.16 18.33
C CYS A 1069 14.06 23.54 19.24
N LEU A 1070 13.81 24.09 20.44
CA LEU A 1070 14.88 24.40 21.41
C LEU A 1070 15.55 23.13 21.96
N MET A 1071 14.79 22.05 22.14
CA MET A 1071 15.34 20.77 22.56
C MET A 1071 16.20 20.13 21.47
N GLN A 1072 15.81 20.24 20.20
CA GLN A 1072 16.59 19.74 19.06
C GLN A 1072 17.91 20.53 18.89
N LEU A 1073 17.85 21.85 19.02
CA LEU A 1073 19.05 22.69 19.05
C LEU A 1073 19.97 22.32 20.22
N ALA A 1074 19.41 22.10 21.41
CA ALA A 1074 20.14 21.64 22.58
C ALA A 1074 20.82 20.27 22.36
N ALA A 1075 20.16 19.34 21.66
CA ALA A 1075 20.71 18.02 21.33
C ALA A 1075 21.95 18.11 20.41
N CYS A 1076 22.04 19.18 19.63
CA CYS A 1076 23.21 19.51 18.80
C CYS A 1076 24.20 20.46 19.50
N SER A 1077 24.01 20.78 20.78
CA SER A 1077 24.77 21.80 21.52
C SER A 1077 24.77 23.17 20.83
N ILE A 1078 23.66 23.54 20.19
CA ILE A 1078 23.48 24.85 19.54
C ILE A 1078 22.70 25.76 20.51
N PRO A 1079 23.33 26.80 21.09
CA PRO A 1079 22.64 27.77 21.92
C PRO A 1079 21.67 28.64 21.10
N ALA A 1080 20.56 29.02 21.73
CA ALA A 1080 19.47 29.72 21.04
C ALA A 1080 19.16 31.09 21.68
N VAL A 1081 19.02 32.10 20.82
CA VAL A 1081 18.36 33.36 21.14
C VAL A 1081 16.89 33.22 20.76
N SER A 1082 16.00 33.30 21.74
CA SER A 1082 14.57 32.98 21.57
C SER A 1082 13.65 34.07 22.12
N SER A 1083 12.43 34.14 21.62
CA SER A 1083 11.43 35.09 22.14
C SER A 1083 11.05 34.78 23.58
N ASP A 1084 10.83 35.83 24.37
CA ASP A 1084 10.30 35.75 25.74
C ASP A 1084 8.77 35.61 25.72
N VAL A 1085 8.30 34.42 25.34
CA VAL A 1085 6.88 34.07 25.24
C VAL A 1085 6.59 32.74 25.94
N PRO A 1086 5.37 32.55 26.49
CA PRO A 1086 5.03 31.33 27.23
C PRO A 1086 5.24 30.02 26.46
N SER A 1087 5.03 30.05 25.15
CA SER A 1087 5.16 28.90 24.25
C SER A 1087 6.61 28.43 24.05
N LEU A 1088 7.60 29.27 24.39
CA LEU A 1088 9.04 28.94 24.37
C LEU A 1088 9.64 28.82 25.78
N ALA A 1089 8.81 28.81 26.82
CA ALA A 1089 9.29 28.63 28.19
C ALA A 1089 9.88 27.23 28.37
N CYS A 1090 11.14 27.14 28.81
CA CYS A 1090 11.84 25.91 29.13
C CYS A 1090 12.97 26.20 30.12
N SER A 1091 13.50 25.15 30.77
CA SER A 1091 14.66 25.23 31.66
C SER A 1091 16.01 25.13 30.93
N LEU A 1092 16.02 25.09 29.60
CA LEU A 1092 17.24 25.00 28.80
C LEU A 1092 18.03 26.33 28.85
N PRO A 1093 19.37 26.29 29.02
CA PRO A 1093 20.23 27.46 28.89
C PRO A 1093 20.04 28.18 27.55
N GLY A 1094 19.94 29.51 27.59
CA GLY A 1094 19.76 30.32 26.37
C GLY A 1094 19.33 31.76 26.71
N TRP A 1095 19.09 32.55 25.67
CA TRP A 1095 18.78 33.97 25.85
C TRP A 1095 17.35 34.29 25.43
N LYS A 1096 16.64 35.04 26.27
CA LYS A 1096 15.26 35.47 26.04
C LYS A 1096 15.22 36.93 25.60
N VAL A 1097 14.47 37.21 24.53
CA VAL A 1097 14.40 38.52 23.88
C VAL A 1097 12.96 38.98 23.79
N LYS A 1098 12.73 40.27 24.07
CA LYS A 1098 11.40 40.89 23.89
C LYS A 1098 11.04 40.94 22.40
N ASN A 1099 9.76 40.76 22.08
CA ASN A 1099 9.24 40.74 20.70
C ASN A 1099 9.20 42.12 20.03
N ASN A 1100 10.37 42.71 19.75
CA ASN A 1100 10.54 43.87 18.87
C ASN A 1100 11.89 43.81 18.15
N ALA A 1101 11.96 44.41 16.96
CA ALA A 1101 13.13 44.31 16.09
C ALA A 1101 14.42 44.87 16.71
N ASP A 1102 14.34 45.95 17.49
CA ASP A 1102 15.52 46.57 18.13
C ASP A 1102 16.15 45.66 19.19
N ALA A 1103 15.32 44.98 19.99
CA ALA A 1103 15.77 44.02 20.98
C ALA A 1103 16.44 42.80 20.33
N TRP A 1104 15.87 42.30 19.22
CA TRP A 1104 16.46 41.22 18.42
C TRP A 1104 17.81 41.62 17.84
N LYS A 1105 17.87 42.79 17.21
CA LYS A 1105 19.12 43.35 16.66
C LYS A 1105 20.21 43.45 17.72
N LYS A 1106 19.88 43.98 18.90
CA LYS A 1106 20.82 44.12 20.02
C LYS A 1106 21.27 42.76 20.58
N ALA A 1107 20.35 41.80 20.71
CA ALA A 1107 20.66 40.48 21.25
C ALA A 1107 21.62 39.72 20.33
N ILE A 1108 21.37 39.72 19.02
CA ILE A 1108 22.23 39.07 18.02
C ILE A 1108 23.64 39.68 18.05
N HIS A 1109 23.73 41.01 18.03
CA HIS A 1109 25.02 41.72 18.07
C HIS A 1109 25.85 41.35 19.31
N LEU A 1110 25.22 41.30 20.49
CA LEU A 1110 25.89 40.96 21.74
C LEU A 1110 26.44 39.52 21.73
N ARG A 1111 25.82 38.59 20.99
CA ARG A 1111 26.33 37.21 20.86
C ARG A 1111 27.52 37.13 19.90
N CYS A 1112 27.51 37.93 18.84
CA CYS A 1112 28.66 38.06 17.94
C CYS A 1112 29.89 38.64 18.64
N GLU A 1113 29.72 39.54 19.62
CA GLU A 1113 30.82 40.14 20.39
C GLU A 1113 31.33 39.29 21.57
N ALA A 1114 30.58 38.25 21.97
CA ALA A 1114 30.89 37.40 23.13
C ALA A 1114 30.89 35.89 22.78
N PRO A 1115 31.86 35.41 21.99
CA PRO A 1115 31.94 34.01 21.58
C PRO A 1115 32.16 33.05 22.77
N ASP A 1116 32.92 33.46 23.79
CA ASP A 1116 33.19 32.65 24.98
C ASP A 1116 31.92 32.32 25.77
N GLU A 1117 30.98 33.29 25.89
CA GLU A 1117 29.67 33.05 26.53
C GLU A 1117 28.82 32.06 25.73
N THR A 1118 28.95 32.08 24.40
CA THR A 1118 28.22 31.19 23.50
C THR A 1118 28.74 29.76 23.63
N ILE A 1119 30.06 29.57 23.69
CA ILE A 1119 30.71 28.27 23.93
C ILE A 1119 30.34 27.73 25.31
N GLN A 1120 30.38 28.56 26.35
CA GLN A 1120 30.01 28.13 27.70
C GLN A 1120 28.55 27.68 27.79
N THR A 1121 27.64 28.41 27.13
CA THR A 1121 26.20 28.05 27.07
C THR A 1121 26.01 26.74 26.30
N ALA A 1122 26.75 26.55 25.20
CA ALA A 1122 26.74 25.29 24.44
C ALA A 1122 27.11 24.08 25.30
N SER A 1123 28.16 24.18 26.13
CA SER A 1123 28.58 23.10 27.04
C SER A 1123 27.56 22.78 28.15
N GLN A 1124 26.73 23.75 28.56
CA GLN A 1124 25.70 23.54 29.60
C GLN A 1124 24.42 22.87 29.07
N LEU A 1125 24.18 22.92 27.76
CA LEU A 1125 22.96 22.41 27.13
C LEU A 1125 22.82 20.90 27.29
N GLN A 1126 23.88 20.12 27.06
CA GLN A 1126 23.81 18.66 27.14
C GLN A 1126 23.43 18.18 28.54
N ALA A 1127 24.07 18.72 29.59
CA ALA A 1127 23.75 18.36 30.98
C ALA A 1127 22.30 18.70 31.37
N SER A 1128 21.79 19.85 30.90
CA SER A 1128 20.41 20.29 31.16
C SER A 1128 19.38 19.46 30.38
N LEU A 1129 19.76 19.00 29.18
CA LEU A 1129 18.92 18.17 28.32
C LEU A 1129 18.79 16.74 28.86
N SER A 1130 19.87 16.12 29.34
CA SER A 1130 19.82 14.79 29.96
C SER A 1130 18.83 14.76 31.14
N ALA A 1131 18.81 15.80 31.97
CA ALA A 1131 17.85 15.93 33.07
C ALA A 1131 16.37 16.01 32.63
N LEU A 1132 16.10 16.39 31.36
CA LEU A 1132 14.76 16.47 30.78
C LEU A 1132 14.33 15.18 30.06
N ILE A 1133 15.28 14.34 29.60
CA ILE A 1133 15.02 13.15 28.78
C ILE A 1133 14.96 11.85 29.61
N ASP A 1134 15.77 11.70 30.65
CA ASP A 1134 16.11 10.39 31.26
C ASP A 1134 15.12 9.81 32.30
N SER A 1135 13.84 10.21 32.30
CA SER A 1135 12.92 9.75 33.35
C SER A 1135 12.08 8.53 32.94
N GLU A 1136 12.11 7.46 33.75
CA GLU A 1136 11.06 6.43 33.76
C GLU A 1136 9.66 7.06 33.86
N ASP A 1137 9.57 8.27 34.44
CA ASP A 1137 8.37 9.10 34.50
C ASP A 1137 7.82 9.49 33.12
N ALA A 1138 8.66 9.72 32.10
CA ALA A 1138 8.20 10.08 30.76
C ALA A 1138 7.44 8.93 30.09
N LYS A 1139 7.94 7.68 30.22
CA LYS A 1139 7.24 6.48 29.76
C LYS A 1139 5.94 6.28 30.54
N ALA A 1140 5.97 6.42 31.86
CA ALA A 1140 4.77 6.34 32.70
C ALA A 1140 3.72 7.40 32.34
N CYS A 1141 4.16 8.62 31.99
CA CYS A 1141 3.29 9.69 31.50
C CYS A 1141 2.65 9.34 30.15
N TRP A 1142 3.38 8.74 29.22
CA TRP A 1142 2.83 8.24 27.95
C TRP A 1142 1.80 7.14 28.18
N PHE A 1143 2.10 6.14 28.99
CA PHE A 1143 1.13 5.09 29.34
C PHE A 1143 -0.13 5.68 29.98
N LYS A 1144 0.01 6.64 30.89
CA LYS A 1144 -1.13 7.34 31.49
C LYS A 1144 -1.92 8.16 30.46
N ALA A 1145 -1.25 8.85 29.53
CA ALA A 1145 -1.88 9.65 28.48
C ALA A 1145 -2.70 8.79 27.51
N LEU A 1146 -2.20 7.59 27.22
CA LEU A 1146 -2.88 6.59 26.39
C LEU A 1146 -3.95 5.80 27.17
N GLY A 1147 -4.12 6.05 28.48
CA GLY A 1147 -5.08 5.32 29.32
C GLY A 1147 -4.69 3.87 29.62
N LEU A 1148 -3.41 3.54 29.46
CA LEU A 1148 -2.84 2.20 29.54
C LEU A 1148 -2.19 1.89 30.92
N SER A 1149 -2.17 2.84 31.86
CA SER A 1149 -1.63 2.61 33.21
C SER A 1149 -2.51 1.59 33.97
N LYS A 1150 -1.91 0.45 34.36
CA LYS A 1150 -2.51 -0.76 34.96
C LYS A 1150 -3.85 -0.57 35.70
N LYS A 1151 -4.84 -1.37 35.31
CA LYS A 1151 -5.76 -2.02 36.26
C LYS A 1151 -5.04 -3.15 36.98
#